data_AF-A0AAV6CBM8-F1
#
_entry.id   AF-A0AAV6CBM8-F1
#
_cell.length_a   1.000
_cell.length_b   1.000
_cell.length_c   1.000
_cell.angle_alpha   90.00
_cell.angle_beta   90.00
_cell.angle_gamma   90.00
#
_symmetry.space_group_name_H-M   'P 1'
#
loop_
_entity.id
_entity.type
_entity.pdbx_description
1 polymer ?
#
loop_
_entity_poly.entity_id
_entity_poly.type
_entity_poly.pdbx_seq_one_letter_code
_entity_poly.pdbx_strand_id
1 'polypeptide(L)'
;MNWDLLQQSVLLSGVVTLLALALGALASVGLATLSSGWRRGAQVGLVVALALPPFLIANSWLRLLGSEGFLRSAFNFSPFSFQVCVMVMTFLFTPITALLLASAWNSIDGRLLESERRLAGWAFLRHAFWPAASGHLAVAGLLTFVLGFNHFSIPALFQVKVYPVELWLNFNTNFDYKAAMVNAIPLVIIPAAGLCALRGRRIRFTAAGATSSPALLRARVGTPMVVCGLLALAGVIAGGTLPLWHLIFSLETWETLGTTVSTNRRELANSALLATMTATVTLFVGLLTWRASGLKALWLLFFVPGALLGIGLIWLFNRPGLGWFYQSLGIALLALSLRHIGFAWAGVRNAQLGRDERLIESARLSGASRWQIFRHAAWPQLAPKLLGAWMVVYLLTLWDVEAMSLIVPAGGETVSWRVFNLLHYGHTAQVNAMCLLVVAVSLAPLALWWAARKLGVAGAAAGIALLVSGCSPAPLGHTEVESQIFGSVKIIGSRGAGAGQFNKPRSVACDRDDNLYVADITGRIQKFSPEGQYLLSWQMPQTDIGKPKGMERDVDGNIIVIEPHYARVNHFNPDGKLVHQWGIHGTNAGQLSFPRAAAMTRDGSLWISEYGATERVQLFDKTGAKCAMAFGVRGSKPGEFDRPEGIGIGREGELLVADSCNHRVQIFTPDGRFASEFGKPGTGTGELGYPGDVRSDFEGRIYVAEFGNSRIQVFDRSGKSLEIIGSLGPAPGQFHNPWSIAFDSRGNLYVADAANHRVQKFIRREQHTAQTRQIGGKAG
;
A
#
# COMPACT_ATOMS: atom_id res chain seq x y z
N MET A 1 9.38 -24.19 3.94
CA MET A 1 9.43 -23.20 5.05
C MET A 1 10.85 -22.69 5.16
N ASN A 2 11.08 -21.37 5.06
CA ASN A 2 12.42 -20.78 5.09
C ASN A 2 12.84 -20.46 6.54
N TRP A 3 13.71 -21.30 7.11
CA TRP A 3 14.14 -21.19 8.51
C TRP A 3 15.03 -19.98 8.78
N ASP A 4 15.88 -19.59 7.82
CA ASP A 4 16.79 -18.46 7.98
C ASP A 4 16.03 -17.15 8.09
N LEU A 5 15.00 -16.96 7.25
CA LEU A 5 14.14 -15.78 7.33
C LEU A 5 13.33 -15.73 8.64
N LEU A 6 12.91 -16.89 9.15
CA LEU A 6 12.22 -16.96 10.43
C LEU A 6 13.17 -16.54 11.57
N GLN A 7 14.41 -17.04 11.57
CA GLN A 7 15.44 -16.64 12.54
C GLN A 7 15.73 -15.13 12.45
N GLN A 8 15.88 -14.57 11.25
CA GLN A 8 16.07 -13.13 11.06
C GLN A 8 14.89 -12.31 11.60
N SER A 9 13.65 -12.79 11.42
CA SER A 9 12.45 -12.11 11.93
C SER A 9 12.39 -12.13 13.46
N VAL A 10 12.72 -13.27 14.07
CA VAL A 10 12.81 -13.41 15.53
C VAL A 10 13.94 -12.54 16.08
N LEU A 11 15.10 -12.51 15.42
CA LEU A 11 16.24 -11.68 15.81
C LEU A 11 15.89 -10.19 15.75
N LEU A 12 15.35 -9.72 14.62
CA LEU A 12 14.92 -8.33 14.44
C LEU A 12 13.96 -7.91 15.55
N SER A 13 12.91 -8.70 15.74
CA SER A 13 11.84 -8.41 16.70
C SER A 13 12.32 -8.51 18.14
N GLY A 14 13.19 -9.47 18.45
CA GLY A 14 13.80 -9.66 19.75
C GLY A 14 14.69 -8.48 20.13
N VAL A 15 15.58 -8.04 19.22
CA VAL A 15 16.46 -6.89 19.46
C VAL A 15 15.65 -5.61 19.62
N VAL A 16 14.69 -5.34 18.72
CA VAL A 16 13.78 -4.19 18.82
C VAL A 16 13.04 -4.20 20.16
N THR A 17 12.54 -5.36 20.60
CA THR A 17 11.84 -5.49 21.87
C THR A 17 12.75 -5.17 23.05
N LEU A 18 13.96 -5.73 23.10
CA LEU A 18 14.91 -5.47 24.19
C LEU A 18 15.27 -3.99 24.28
N LEU A 19 15.57 -3.36 23.14
CA LEU A 19 15.93 -1.94 23.08
C LEU A 19 14.75 -1.04 23.45
N ALA A 20 13.55 -1.32 22.93
CA ALA A 20 12.35 -0.55 23.23
C ALA A 20 11.90 -0.70 24.69
N LEU A 21 12.13 -1.87 25.30
CA LEU A 21 11.89 -2.10 26.73
C LEU A 21 12.90 -1.32 27.58
N ALA A 22 14.19 -1.39 27.27
CA ALA A 22 15.24 -0.70 28.01
C ALA A 22 15.08 0.83 27.92
N LEU A 23 14.97 1.36 26.70
CA LEU A 23 14.81 2.79 26.45
C LEU A 23 13.48 3.31 27.01
N GLY A 24 12.40 2.53 26.89
CA GLY A 24 11.09 2.88 27.41
C GLY A 24 11.03 2.86 28.94
N ALA A 25 11.75 1.96 29.60
CA ALA A 25 11.90 1.95 31.05
C ALA A 25 12.60 3.23 31.53
N LEU A 26 13.70 3.63 30.90
CA LEU A 26 14.38 4.88 31.20
C LEU A 26 13.50 6.10 30.93
N ALA A 27 12.86 6.17 29.76
CA ALA A 27 11.95 7.26 29.41
C ALA A 27 10.78 7.38 30.39
N SER A 28 10.27 6.25 30.93
CA SER A 28 9.21 6.25 31.94
C SER A 28 9.64 6.90 33.25
N VAL A 29 10.92 6.76 33.64
CA VAL A 29 11.50 7.46 34.81
C VAL A 29 11.46 8.97 34.59
N GLY A 30 11.92 9.42 33.42
CA GLY A 30 11.83 10.84 33.03
C GLY A 30 10.39 11.34 33.11
N LEU A 31 9.45 10.59 32.54
CA LEU A 31 8.04 10.96 32.54
C LEU A 31 7.43 11.05 33.94
N ALA A 32 7.77 10.11 34.83
CA ALA A 32 7.29 10.07 36.21
C ALA A 32 7.87 11.19 37.08
N THR A 33 9.02 11.76 36.71
CA THR A 33 9.72 12.78 37.51
C THR A 33 9.44 14.22 37.06
N LEU A 34 8.83 14.40 35.88
CA LEU A 34 8.36 15.69 35.38
C LEU A 34 7.20 16.27 36.21
N SER A 35 7.13 17.60 36.24
CA SER A 35 5.97 18.34 36.77
C SER A 35 4.74 18.14 35.88
N SER A 36 3.54 18.42 36.41
CA SER A 36 2.26 18.09 35.75
C SER A 36 2.06 18.74 34.37
N GLY A 37 2.63 19.92 34.13
CA GLY A 37 2.60 20.59 32.82
C GLY A 37 3.48 19.86 31.79
N TRP A 38 4.78 19.75 32.09
CA TRP A 38 5.76 19.08 31.22
C TRP A 38 5.45 17.60 31.00
N ARG A 39 4.95 16.90 32.04
CA ARG A 39 4.53 15.50 31.92
C ARG A 39 3.42 15.33 30.89
N ARG A 40 2.42 16.22 30.89
CA ARG A 40 1.35 16.20 29.87
C ARG A 40 1.89 16.46 28.48
N GLY A 41 2.78 17.44 28.31
CA GLY A 41 3.45 17.69 27.03
C GLY A 41 4.23 16.48 26.51
N ALA A 42 5.01 15.84 27.38
CA ALA A 42 5.77 14.64 27.03
C ALA A 42 4.87 13.43 26.71
N GLN A 43 3.77 13.24 27.44
CA GLN A 43 2.76 12.21 27.11
C GLN A 43 2.16 12.45 25.73
N VAL A 44 1.82 13.70 25.40
CA VAL A 44 1.33 14.06 24.06
C VAL A 44 2.40 13.76 23.01
N GLY A 45 3.66 14.12 23.24
CA GLY A 45 4.77 13.81 22.32
C GLY A 45 4.93 12.30 22.07
N LEU A 46 4.87 11.47 23.11
CA LEU A 46 4.91 10.02 23.00
C LEU A 46 3.69 9.45 22.25
N VAL A 47 2.49 9.98 22.51
CA VAL A 47 1.27 9.58 21.80
C VAL A 47 1.36 9.99 20.34
N VAL A 48 1.88 11.18 20.01
CA VAL A 48 2.09 11.62 18.63
C VAL A 48 3.08 10.70 17.93
N ALA A 49 4.21 10.37 18.56
CA ALA A 49 5.19 9.44 17.99
C ALA A 49 4.58 8.06 17.67
N LEU A 50 3.73 7.52 18.57
CA LEU A 50 3.00 6.28 18.34
C LEU A 50 1.86 6.44 17.31
N ALA A 51 1.34 7.65 17.16
CA ALA A 51 0.24 7.98 16.28
C ALA A 51 0.66 8.35 14.86
N LEU A 52 1.95 8.25 14.53
CA LEU A 52 2.43 8.47 13.18
C LEU A 52 2.44 7.13 12.40
N PRO A 53 2.07 7.15 11.11
CA PRO A 53 2.14 5.95 10.27
C PRO A 53 3.57 5.37 10.22
N PRO A 54 3.76 4.05 10.40
CA PRO A 54 5.09 3.43 10.41
C PRO A 54 5.92 3.67 9.14
N PHE A 55 5.28 3.63 7.96
CA PHE A 55 5.94 3.87 6.68
C PHE A 55 6.36 5.34 6.49
N LEU A 56 5.63 6.29 7.08
CA LEU A 56 5.98 7.71 7.08
C LEU A 56 7.28 7.90 7.87
N ILE A 57 7.32 7.32 9.07
CA ILE A 57 8.51 7.37 9.93
C ILE A 57 9.71 6.76 9.19
N ALA A 58 9.55 5.59 8.57
CA ALA A 58 10.63 4.95 7.81
C ALA A 58 11.12 5.80 6.62
N ASN A 59 10.21 6.33 5.81
CA ASN A 59 10.55 7.18 4.67
C ASN A 59 11.31 8.45 5.09
N SER A 60 10.83 9.14 6.13
CA SER A 60 11.53 10.33 6.62
C SER A 60 12.90 9.99 7.20
N TRP A 61 13.06 8.87 7.92
CA TRP A 61 14.37 8.43 8.39
C TRP A 61 15.33 8.08 7.25
N LEU A 62 14.85 7.45 6.19
CA LEU A 62 15.63 7.20 4.97
C LEU A 62 16.12 8.51 4.35
N ARG A 63 15.30 9.56 4.32
CA ARG A 63 15.71 10.89 3.83
C ARG A 63 16.77 11.52 4.72
N LEU A 64 16.58 11.47 6.03
CA LEU A 64 17.51 12.05 7.01
C LEU A 64 18.90 11.38 6.97
N LEU A 65 18.94 10.07 6.70
CA LEU A 65 20.17 9.26 6.62
C LEU A 65 20.70 9.08 5.20
N GLY A 66 19.94 9.51 4.19
CA GLY A 66 20.26 9.37 2.78
C GLY A 66 21.44 10.23 2.35
N SER A 67 21.87 10.14 1.10
CA SER A 67 23.04 10.86 0.56
C SER A 67 22.96 12.39 0.75
N GLU A 68 21.77 12.95 0.70
CA GLU A 68 21.51 14.39 0.87
C GLU A 68 21.01 14.75 2.29
N GLY A 69 20.90 13.75 3.18
CA GLY A 69 20.37 13.93 4.52
C GLY A 69 21.38 14.56 5.48
N PHE A 70 20.94 15.50 6.32
CA PHE A 70 21.84 16.18 7.24
C PHE A 70 22.45 15.28 8.32
N LEU A 71 21.87 14.09 8.58
CA LEU A 71 22.42 13.10 9.51
C LEU A 71 23.39 12.12 8.82
N ARG A 72 23.60 12.21 7.51
CA ARG A 72 24.50 11.31 6.78
C ARG A 72 25.92 11.30 7.34
N SER A 73 26.44 12.47 7.73
CA SER A 73 27.79 12.61 8.30
C SER A 73 27.93 12.01 9.69
N ALA A 74 26.82 11.82 10.42
CA ALA A 74 26.82 11.27 11.77
C ALA A 74 26.85 9.73 11.79
N PHE A 75 26.58 9.06 10.67
CA PHE A 75 26.43 7.61 10.61
C PHE A 75 27.20 6.99 9.44
N ASN A 76 28.10 6.04 9.73
CA ASN A 76 28.97 5.42 8.73
C ASN A 76 28.43 4.09 8.15
N PHE A 77 27.10 3.90 8.13
CA PHE A 77 26.46 2.69 7.59
C PHE A 77 25.50 3.02 6.45
N SER A 78 25.13 2.01 5.66
CA SER A 78 24.11 2.15 4.61
C SER A 78 22.75 2.49 5.23
N PRO A 79 22.00 3.47 4.68
CA PRO A 79 20.63 3.75 5.12
C PRO A 79 19.72 2.54 4.92
N PHE A 80 20.00 1.67 3.93
CA PHE A 80 19.33 0.39 3.72
C PHE A 80 20.09 -0.71 4.45
N SER A 81 19.80 -0.89 5.75
CA SER A 81 20.48 -1.87 6.58
C SER A 81 19.63 -2.38 7.74
N PHE A 82 20.01 -3.55 8.26
CA PHE A 82 19.38 -4.17 9.43
C PHE A 82 19.42 -3.26 10.66
N GLN A 83 20.56 -2.58 10.88
CA GLN A 83 20.78 -1.70 12.03
C GLN A 83 19.84 -0.49 12.01
N VAL A 84 19.64 0.12 10.84
CA VAL A 84 18.70 1.24 10.68
C VAL A 84 17.26 0.76 10.88
N CYS A 85 16.91 -0.40 10.33
CA CYS A 85 15.59 -1.00 10.56
C CYS A 85 15.31 -1.21 12.07
N VAL A 86 16.27 -1.77 12.81
CA VAL A 86 16.20 -1.93 14.28
C VAL A 86 16.01 -0.58 14.96
N MET A 87 16.80 0.43 14.60
CA MET A 87 16.73 1.77 15.20
C MET A 87 15.35 2.41 15.02
N VAL A 88 14.86 2.41 13.78
CA VAL A 88 13.57 3.02 13.44
C VAL A 88 12.41 2.32 14.15
N MET A 89 12.39 0.98 14.14
CA MET A 89 11.35 0.21 14.84
C MET A 89 11.44 0.37 16.36
N THR A 90 12.65 0.54 16.91
CA THR A 90 12.84 0.83 18.33
C THR A 90 12.20 2.17 18.71
N PHE A 91 12.47 3.25 17.97
CA PHE A 91 11.84 4.54 18.23
C PHE A 91 10.32 4.50 18.08
N LEU A 92 9.82 3.76 17.08
CA LEU A 92 8.39 3.59 16.84
C LEU A 92 7.67 2.91 18.02
N PHE A 93 8.26 1.86 18.61
CA PHE A 93 7.59 1.05 19.64
C PHE A 93 7.95 1.41 21.08
N THR A 94 9.05 2.15 21.32
CA THR A 94 9.42 2.61 22.67
C THR A 94 8.30 3.37 23.41
N PRO A 95 7.48 4.22 22.76
CA PRO A 95 6.34 4.87 23.39
C PRO A 95 5.35 3.91 24.07
N ILE A 96 5.16 2.69 23.55
CA ILE A 96 4.28 1.67 24.15
C ILE A 96 4.77 1.35 25.56
N THR A 97 6.06 1.02 25.69
CA THR A 97 6.70 0.72 26.98
C THR A 97 6.64 1.92 27.92
N ALA A 98 7.02 3.11 27.45
CA ALA A 98 7.08 4.31 28.29
C ALA A 98 5.70 4.66 28.89
N LEU A 99 4.63 4.60 28.07
CA LEU A 99 3.27 4.90 28.50
C LEU A 99 2.70 3.82 29.44
N LEU A 100 2.97 2.53 29.17
CA LEU A 100 2.53 1.45 30.06
C LEU A 100 3.22 1.51 31.42
N LEU A 101 4.53 1.77 31.45
CA LEU A 101 5.27 1.92 32.70
C LEU A 101 4.90 3.19 33.46
N ALA A 102 4.47 4.25 32.77
CA ALA A 102 3.89 5.44 33.43
C ALA A 102 2.70 5.08 34.32
N SER A 103 1.88 4.11 33.92
CA SER A 103 0.78 3.59 34.75
C SER A 103 1.30 2.89 36.01
N ALA A 104 2.39 2.11 35.89
CA ALA A 104 3.01 1.46 37.03
C ALA A 104 3.53 2.47 38.06
N TRP A 105 4.14 3.57 37.62
CA TRP A 105 4.57 4.67 38.51
C TRP A 105 3.42 5.28 39.31
N ASN A 106 2.24 5.42 38.68
CA ASN A 106 1.04 5.92 39.36
C ASN A 106 0.40 4.92 40.33
N SER A 107 0.88 3.67 40.37
CA SER A 107 0.37 2.66 41.30
C SER A 107 1.14 2.60 42.62
N ILE A 108 2.27 3.31 42.73
CA ILE A 108 3.09 3.38 43.94
C ILE A 108 2.48 4.40 44.90
N ASP A 109 2.17 3.95 46.12
CA ASP A 109 1.60 4.77 47.18
C ASP A 109 2.62 5.79 47.70
N GLY A 110 2.26 7.08 47.61
CA GLY A 110 3.09 8.19 48.09
C GLY A 110 3.30 8.17 49.60
N ARG A 111 2.34 7.66 50.38
CA ARG A 111 2.45 7.59 51.84
C ARG A 111 3.53 6.60 52.27
N LEU A 112 3.63 5.48 51.54
CA LEU A 112 4.63 4.44 51.78
C LEU A 112 6.04 4.94 51.42
N LEU A 113 6.14 5.77 50.39
CA LEU A 113 7.39 6.46 50.02
C LEU A 113 7.85 7.51 51.03
N GLU A 114 6.92 8.12 51.77
CA GLU A 114 7.23 9.07 52.84
C GLU A 114 7.71 8.38 54.11
N SER A 115 7.11 7.24 54.47
CA SER A 115 7.47 6.46 55.66
C SER A 115 8.80 5.73 55.54
N GLU A 116 9.14 5.16 54.38
CA GLU A 116 10.35 4.35 54.21
C GLU A 116 11.51 5.12 53.55
N ARG A 117 12.14 6.03 54.31
CA ARG A 117 13.20 6.89 53.78
C ARG A 117 14.46 6.16 53.28
N ARG A 118 14.68 4.92 53.70
CA ARG A 118 15.85 4.10 53.34
C ARG A 118 15.72 3.43 51.96
N LEU A 119 14.52 3.35 51.39
CA LEU A 119 14.30 2.88 50.01
C LEU A 119 14.58 4.03 49.03
N ALA A 120 15.82 4.10 48.53
CA ALA A 120 16.25 5.07 47.53
C ALA A 120 17.17 4.43 46.47
N GLY A 121 17.35 5.14 45.35
CA GLY A 121 18.17 4.72 44.23
C GLY A 121 17.77 3.35 43.68
N TRP A 122 18.77 2.49 43.49
CA TRP A 122 18.56 1.14 42.95
C TRP A 122 17.71 0.24 43.85
N ALA A 123 17.81 0.39 45.18
CA ALA A 123 17.01 -0.39 46.12
C ALA A 123 15.52 -0.10 45.94
N PHE A 124 15.15 1.17 45.75
CA PHE A 124 13.77 1.57 45.44
C PHE A 124 13.30 0.97 44.10
N LEU A 125 14.11 1.08 43.05
CA LEU A 125 13.76 0.52 41.73
C LEU A 125 13.54 -0.99 41.78
N ARG A 126 14.43 -1.71 42.47
CA ARG A 126 14.40 -3.18 42.57
C ARG A 126 13.24 -3.70 43.41
N HIS A 127 12.96 -3.08 44.56
CA HIS A 127 12.04 -3.63 45.55
C HIS A 127 10.64 -3.02 45.52
N ALA A 128 10.47 -1.79 45.00
CA ALA A 128 9.15 -1.15 44.91
C ALA A 128 8.65 -1.05 43.47
N PHE A 129 9.45 -0.47 42.57
CA PHE A 129 8.99 -0.21 41.20
C PHE A 129 8.90 -1.47 40.34
N TRP A 130 9.98 -2.27 40.24
CA TRP A 130 10.01 -3.43 39.34
C TRP A 130 8.91 -4.47 39.61
N PRO A 131 8.57 -4.79 40.88
CA PRO A 131 7.42 -5.65 41.17
C PRO A 131 6.11 -5.09 40.62
N ALA A 132 5.85 -3.78 40.78
CA ALA A 132 4.66 -3.10 40.25
C ALA A 132 4.68 -2.99 38.71
N ALA A 133 5.86 -2.86 38.11
CA ALA A 133 6.07 -2.72 36.68
C ALA A 133 6.08 -4.05 35.91
N SER A 134 6.38 -5.17 36.57
CA SER A 134 6.61 -6.48 35.93
C SER A 134 5.48 -6.94 34.98
N GLY A 135 4.22 -6.73 35.37
CA GLY A 135 3.06 -7.02 34.52
C GLY A 135 2.96 -6.10 33.31
N HIS A 136 3.22 -4.80 33.49
CA HIS A 136 3.21 -3.79 32.43
C HIS A 136 4.33 -4.04 31.41
N LEU A 137 5.54 -4.36 31.89
CA LEU A 137 6.69 -4.65 31.05
C LEU A 137 6.49 -5.90 30.20
N ALA A 138 5.89 -6.97 30.78
CA ALA A 138 5.65 -8.20 30.03
C ALA A 138 4.65 -7.99 28.88
N VAL A 139 3.63 -7.15 29.12
CA VAL A 139 2.64 -6.77 28.10
C VAL A 139 3.28 -5.88 27.04
N ALA A 140 4.06 -4.89 27.45
CA ALA A 140 4.82 -4.04 26.52
C ALA A 140 5.76 -4.89 25.65
N GLY A 141 6.46 -5.85 26.26
CA GLY A 141 7.38 -6.74 25.56
C GLY A 141 6.68 -7.62 24.53
N LEU A 142 5.54 -8.24 24.91
CA LEU A 142 4.76 -9.03 23.96
C LEU A 142 4.21 -8.18 22.83
N LEU A 143 3.64 -7.01 23.13
CA LEU A 143 3.09 -6.11 22.10
C LEU A 143 4.17 -5.68 21.12
N THR A 144 5.32 -5.21 21.62
CA THR A 144 6.44 -4.79 20.77
C THR A 144 6.99 -5.95 19.95
N PHE A 145 7.14 -7.13 20.55
CA PHE A 145 7.64 -8.31 19.84
C PHE A 145 6.70 -8.72 18.72
N VAL A 146 5.40 -8.86 18.99
CA VAL A 146 4.44 -9.31 17.98
C VAL A 146 4.24 -8.25 16.89
N LEU A 147 4.19 -6.97 17.27
CA LEU A 147 4.14 -5.88 16.29
C LEU A 147 5.36 -5.93 15.39
N GLY A 148 6.58 -6.06 15.95
CA GLY A 148 7.81 -6.16 15.15
C GLY A 148 7.89 -7.43 14.30
N PHE A 149 7.45 -8.57 14.84
CA PHE A 149 7.57 -9.88 14.20
C PHE A 149 6.65 -10.07 13.01
N ASN A 150 5.46 -9.46 13.06
CA ASN A 150 4.50 -9.51 11.97
C ASN A 150 4.63 -8.32 11.02
N HIS A 151 5.43 -7.31 11.35
CA HIS A 151 5.59 -6.13 10.51
C HIS A 151 6.41 -6.46 9.26
N PHE A 152 5.87 -6.14 8.08
CA PHE A 152 6.60 -6.32 6.83
C PHE A 152 6.93 -5.01 6.13
N SER A 153 6.16 -3.93 6.34
CA SER A 153 6.32 -2.68 5.60
C SER A 153 7.64 -1.95 5.88
N ILE A 154 8.05 -1.81 7.15
CA ILE A 154 9.33 -1.16 7.48
C ILE A 154 10.52 -2.00 7.00
N PRO A 155 10.61 -3.32 7.32
CA PRO A 155 11.69 -4.15 6.80
C PRO A 155 11.82 -4.11 5.28
N ALA A 156 10.70 -4.13 4.55
CA ALA A 156 10.71 -4.03 3.09
C ALA A 156 11.34 -2.72 2.59
N LEU A 157 11.02 -1.57 3.20
CA LEU A 157 11.59 -0.28 2.82
C LEU A 157 13.11 -0.20 3.07
N PHE A 158 13.59 -0.84 4.13
CA PHE A 158 15.02 -0.92 4.45
C PHE A 158 15.72 -2.10 3.76
N GLN A 159 15.03 -2.83 2.87
CA GLN A 159 15.52 -4.02 2.17
C GLN A 159 16.00 -5.14 3.10
N VAL A 160 15.42 -5.20 4.31
CA VAL A 160 15.65 -6.27 5.28
C VAL A 160 14.67 -7.39 4.98
N LYS A 161 15.21 -8.55 4.59
CA LYS A 161 14.39 -9.73 4.33
C LYS A 161 13.88 -10.29 5.65
N VAL A 162 12.55 -10.38 5.77
CA VAL A 162 11.88 -11.00 6.92
C VAL A 162 10.81 -11.97 6.43
N TYR A 163 10.49 -12.94 7.27
CA TYR A 163 9.59 -14.03 6.96
C TYR A 163 8.17 -13.58 6.57
N PRO A 164 7.55 -12.56 7.21
CA PRO A 164 6.27 -12.03 6.76
C PRO A 164 6.29 -11.41 5.34
N VAL A 165 7.39 -10.73 4.97
CA VAL A 165 7.56 -10.16 3.62
C VAL A 165 7.54 -11.29 2.58
N GLU A 166 8.28 -12.36 2.85
CA GLU A 166 8.39 -13.51 1.96
C GLU A 166 7.06 -14.26 1.79
N LEU A 167 6.31 -14.46 2.88
CA LEU A 167 4.96 -15.03 2.83
C LEU A 167 4.04 -14.19 1.93
N TRP A 168 4.04 -12.88 2.13
CA TRP A 168 3.22 -11.95 1.35
C TRP A 168 3.63 -11.95 -0.13
N LEU A 169 4.94 -11.82 -0.43
CA LEU A 169 5.47 -11.83 -1.79
C LEU A 169 5.11 -13.12 -2.52
N ASN A 170 5.32 -14.28 -1.88
CA ASN A 170 5.03 -15.57 -2.49
C ASN A 170 3.54 -15.75 -2.78
N PHE A 171 2.66 -15.37 -1.86
CA PHE A 171 1.22 -15.46 -2.11
C PHE A 171 0.77 -14.46 -3.17
N ASN A 172 1.22 -13.20 -3.11
CA ASN A 172 0.84 -12.17 -4.07
C ASN A 172 1.30 -12.52 -5.50
N THR A 173 2.40 -13.25 -5.62
CA THR A 173 2.98 -13.69 -6.89
C THR A 173 2.32 -14.97 -7.43
N ASN A 174 2.15 -15.99 -6.57
CA ASN A 174 1.80 -17.34 -7.02
C ASN A 174 0.35 -17.75 -6.66
N PHE A 175 -0.33 -17.02 -5.77
CA PHE A 175 -1.67 -17.33 -5.27
C PHE A 175 -1.82 -18.74 -4.68
N ASP A 176 -0.73 -19.33 -4.16
CA ASP A 176 -0.72 -20.65 -3.54
C ASP A 176 -1.20 -20.59 -2.10
N TYR A 177 -2.48 -20.92 -1.90
CA TYR A 177 -3.10 -20.99 -0.57
C TYR A 177 -2.46 -22.06 0.33
N LYS A 178 -2.05 -23.21 -0.22
CA LYS A 178 -1.51 -24.31 0.59
C LYS A 178 -0.14 -23.92 1.14
N ALA A 179 0.74 -23.40 0.29
CA ALA A 179 2.03 -22.89 0.72
C ALA A 179 1.87 -21.74 1.72
N ALA A 180 0.93 -20.83 1.48
CA ALA A 180 0.65 -19.72 2.39
C ALA A 180 0.20 -20.20 3.77
N MET A 181 -0.70 -21.19 3.86
CA MET A 181 -1.16 -21.74 5.14
C MET A 181 -0.04 -22.46 5.91
N VAL A 182 0.81 -23.23 5.23
CA VAL A 182 1.94 -23.89 5.89
C VAL A 182 2.95 -22.86 6.41
N ASN A 183 3.27 -21.86 5.59
CA ASN A 183 4.17 -20.78 6.00
C ASN A 183 3.51 -19.83 7.03
N ALA A 184 2.20 -19.84 7.20
CA ALA A 184 1.51 -19.05 8.24
C ALA A 184 1.77 -19.56 9.66
N ILE A 185 2.06 -20.86 9.81
CA ILE A 185 2.03 -21.55 11.12
C ILE A 185 2.90 -20.85 12.17
N PRO A 186 4.17 -20.50 11.92
CA PRO A 186 5.00 -19.80 12.92
C PRO A 186 4.45 -18.42 13.29
N LEU A 187 3.86 -17.71 12.32
CA LEU A 187 3.30 -16.36 12.49
C LEU A 187 2.04 -16.35 13.35
N VAL A 188 1.37 -17.49 13.53
CA VAL A 188 0.20 -17.64 14.41
C VAL A 188 0.62 -18.24 15.77
N ILE A 189 1.41 -19.31 15.75
CA ILE A 189 1.77 -20.05 16.97
C ILE A 189 2.64 -19.21 17.91
N ILE A 190 3.64 -18.49 17.39
CA ILE A 190 4.57 -17.73 18.25
C ILE A 190 3.81 -16.62 19.02
N PRO A 191 2.99 -15.76 18.37
CA PRO A 191 2.18 -14.79 19.11
C PRO A 191 1.16 -15.42 20.06
N ALA A 192 0.50 -16.52 19.65
CA ALA A 192 -0.47 -17.22 20.49
C ALA A 192 0.17 -17.83 21.76
N ALA A 193 1.37 -18.39 21.63
CA ALA A 193 2.16 -18.89 22.77
C ALA A 193 2.55 -17.74 23.71
N GLY A 194 2.97 -16.59 23.16
CA GLY A 194 3.24 -15.38 23.92
C GLY A 194 2.03 -14.88 24.71
N LEU A 195 0.84 -14.90 24.11
CA LEU A 195 -0.41 -14.58 24.81
C LEU A 195 -0.74 -15.56 25.94
N CYS A 196 -0.54 -16.85 25.70
CA CYS A 196 -0.75 -17.87 26.73
C CYS A 196 0.19 -17.67 27.92
N ALA A 197 1.44 -17.27 27.67
CA ALA A 197 2.43 -16.97 28.71
C ALA A 197 2.05 -15.74 29.58
N LEU A 198 1.21 -14.84 29.08
CA LEU A 198 0.69 -13.70 29.85
C LEU A 198 -0.64 -14.00 30.57
N ARG A 199 -1.21 -15.20 30.40
CA ARG A 199 -2.49 -15.57 31.03
C ARG A 199 -2.36 -15.51 32.55
N GLY A 200 -3.24 -14.72 33.19
CA GLY A 200 -3.29 -14.58 34.65
C GLY A 200 -2.49 -13.40 35.21
N ARG A 201 -1.67 -12.71 34.41
CA ARG A 201 -1.03 -11.45 34.85
C ARG A 201 -2.07 -10.33 34.89
N ARG A 202 -2.25 -9.71 36.05
CA ARG A 202 -3.17 -8.57 36.23
C ARG A 202 -2.42 -7.26 35.99
N ILE A 203 -2.92 -6.45 35.06
CA ILE A 203 -2.49 -5.05 34.90
C ILE A 203 -3.42 -4.19 35.76
N ARG A 204 -2.86 -3.40 36.68
CA ARG A 204 -3.63 -2.40 37.43
C ARG A 204 -3.43 -1.04 36.76
N PHE A 205 -4.46 -0.57 36.09
CA PHE A 205 -4.53 0.83 35.66
C PHE A 205 -5.08 1.64 36.83
N THR A 206 -4.23 2.38 37.53
CA THR A 206 -4.67 3.27 38.63
C THR A 206 -5.11 4.61 38.06
N ALA A 207 -6.28 5.08 38.48
CA ALA A 207 -6.77 6.42 38.11
C ALA A 207 -5.88 7.50 38.73
N ALA A 208 -5.78 8.66 38.05
CA ALA A 208 -4.86 9.76 38.34
C ALA A 208 -5.03 10.49 39.72
N GLY A 209 -5.75 9.90 40.68
CA GLY A 209 -6.04 10.50 41.99
C GLY A 209 -5.06 10.16 43.11
N ALA A 210 -4.17 9.17 42.94
CA ALA A 210 -3.22 8.72 43.96
C ALA A 210 -1.76 8.92 43.53
N THR A 211 -1.44 10.04 42.87
CA THR A 211 -0.08 10.26 42.35
C THR A 211 0.87 10.68 43.46
N SER A 212 1.92 9.89 43.66
CA SER A 212 3.12 10.31 44.38
C SER A 212 3.67 11.63 43.82
N SER A 213 4.06 12.57 44.70
CA SER A 213 4.60 13.87 44.28
C SER A 213 5.84 13.68 43.37
N PRO A 214 5.94 14.38 42.22
CA PRO A 214 7.11 14.29 41.35
C PRO A 214 8.43 14.66 42.06
N ALA A 215 8.37 15.53 43.07
CA ALA A 215 9.53 15.88 43.88
C ALA A 215 9.99 14.71 44.76
N LEU A 216 9.03 13.99 45.36
CA LEU A 216 9.30 12.81 46.17
C LEU A 216 9.90 11.68 45.31
N LEU A 217 9.35 11.44 44.12
CA LEU A 217 9.89 10.46 43.17
C LEU A 217 11.30 10.83 42.73
N ARG A 218 11.59 12.10 42.43
CA ARG A 218 12.95 12.57 42.10
C ARG A 218 13.95 12.27 43.22
N ALA A 219 13.57 12.56 44.47
CA ALA A 219 14.41 12.29 45.63
C ALA A 219 14.65 10.79 45.83
N ARG A 220 13.66 9.93 45.54
CA ARG A 220 13.76 8.47 45.70
C ARG A 220 14.54 7.80 44.58
N VAL A 221 14.37 8.24 43.34
CA VAL A 221 15.06 7.66 42.17
C VAL A 221 16.54 8.09 42.10
N GLY A 222 16.85 9.32 42.49
CA GLY A 222 18.20 9.88 42.48
C GLY A 222 18.57 10.58 41.18
N THR A 223 19.38 11.65 41.29
CA THR A 223 19.71 12.57 40.19
C THR A 223 20.26 11.89 38.93
N PRO A 224 21.22 10.95 39.00
CA PRO A 224 21.78 10.33 37.78
C PRO A 224 20.71 9.63 36.93
N MET A 225 19.80 8.90 37.57
CA MET A 225 18.74 8.15 36.90
C MET A 225 17.63 9.09 36.37
N VAL A 226 17.36 10.20 37.07
CA VAL A 226 16.47 11.26 36.57
C VAL A 226 17.04 11.87 35.28
N VAL A 227 18.33 12.23 35.26
CA VAL A 227 18.98 12.80 34.08
C VAL A 227 18.96 11.82 32.92
N CYS A 228 19.35 10.56 33.14
CA CYS A 228 19.27 9.52 32.11
C CYS A 228 17.84 9.33 31.59
N GLY A 229 16.84 9.34 32.49
CA GLY A 229 15.45 9.19 32.11
C GLY A 229 14.90 10.37 31.30
N LEU A 230 15.30 11.59 31.62
CA LEU A 230 14.93 12.79 30.86
C LEU A 230 15.59 12.82 29.48
N LEU A 231 16.88 12.44 29.38
CA LEU A 231 17.58 12.32 28.09
C LEU A 231 16.95 11.23 27.21
N ALA A 232 16.65 10.06 27.80
CA ALA A 232 15.96 8.98 27.10
C ALA A 232 14.58 9.42 26.61
N LEU A 233 13.79 10.11 27.45
CA LEU A 233 12.48 10.64 27.07
C LEU A 233 12.58 11.65 25.93
N ALA A 234 13.52 12.60 26.00
CA ALA A 234 13.76 13.56 24.95
C ALA A 234 14.18 12.88 23.64
N GLY A 235 15.09 11.91 23.71
CA GLY A 235 15.55 11.14 22.55
C GLY A 235 14.44 10.32 21.90
N VAL A 236 13.54 9.70 22.68
CA VAL A 236 12.39 8.95 22.15
C VAL A 236 11.41 9.89 21.45
N ILE A 237 11.07 11.01 22.08
CA ILE A 237 10.16 11.99 21.48
C ILE A 237 10.79 12.56 20.20
N ALA A 238 12.05 13.01 20.26
CA ALA A 238 12.76 13.53 19.10
C ALA A 238 12.85 12.49 17.98
N GLY A 239 13.21 11.25 18.27
CA GLY A 239 13.30 10.18 17.28
C GLY A 239 11.95 9.82 16.64
N GLY A 240 10.85 9.95 17.40
CA GLY A 240 9.50 9.74 16.89
C GLY A 240 8.94 10.93 16.10
N THR A 241 9.28 12.17 16.47
CA THR A 241 8.68 13.38 15.88
C THR A 241 9.55 14.11 14.87
N LEU A 242 10.87 13.89 14.85
CA LEU A 242 11.78 14.44 13.84
C LEU A 242 11.34 14.08 12.40
N PRO A 243 10.84 12.85 12.12
CA PRO A 243 10.20 12.52 10.84
C PRO A 243 9.09 13.49 10.40
N LEU A 244 8.25 13.92 11.35
CA LEU A 244 7.17 14.87 11.10
C LEU A 244 7.71 16.28 10.87
N TRP A 245 8.75 16.67 11.60
CA TRP A 245 9.45 17.94 11.39
C TRP A 245 10.02 18.02 9.97
N HIS A 246 10.76 17.01 9.52
CA HIS A 246 11.29 16.95 8.16
C HIS A 246 10.19 17.10 7.10
N LEU A 247 9.04 16.46 7.32
CA LEU A 247 7.91 16.50 6.41
C LEU A 247 7.30 17.90 6.30
N ILE A 248 7.10 18.57 7.44
CA ILE A 248 6.46 19.90 7.50
C ILE A 248 7.37 20.98 6.89
N PHE A 249 8.69 20.87 7.05
CA PHE A 249 9.63 21.90 6.61
C PHE A 249 10.28 21.63 5.24
N SER A 250 9.82 20.60 4.51
CA SER A 250 10.26 20.30 3.15
C SER A 250 9.48 21.12 2.12
N LEU A 251 10.16 22.00 1.36
CA LEU A 251 9.53 22.83 0.30
C LEU A 251 8.85 21.98 -0.79
N GLU A 252 9.53 20.93 -1.25
CA GLU A 252 9.04 19.95 -2.24
C GLU A 252 7.65 19.37 -1.86
N THR A 253 7.42 19.19 -0.55
CA THR A 253 6.16 18.67 -0.01
C THR A 253 4.99 19.64 -0.23
N TRP A 254 5.23 20.95 -0.10
CA TRP A 254 4.19 21.97 -0.23
C TRP A 254 3.91 22.32 -1.69
N GLU A 255 4.95 22.33 -2.54
CA GLU A 255 4.81 22.59 -3.98
C GLU A 255 3.92 21.53 -4.65
N THR A 256 4.07 20.27 -4.26
CA THR A 256 3.30 19.15 -4.82
C THR A 256 1.97 18.90 -4.11
N LEU A 257 1.66 19.60 -3.01
CA LEU A 257 0.48 19.33 -2.20
C LEU A 257 -0.83 19.53 -2.97
N GLY A 258 -0.96 20.62 -3.73
CA GLY A 258 -2.18 20.95 -4.45
C GLY A 258 -2.55 19.92 -5.51
N THR A 259 -1.58 19.52 -6.34
CA THR A 259 -1.74 18.47 -7.35
C THR A 259 -1.97 17.11 -6.70
N THR A 260 -1.31 16.84 -5.58
CA THR A 260 -1.48 15.61 -4.82
C THR A 260 -2.88 15.49 -4.22
N VAL A 261 -3.47 16.56 -3.69
CA VAL A 261 -4.86 16.57 -3.21
C VAL A 261 -5.83 16.34 -4.36
N SER A 262 -5.68 17.02 -5.49
CA SER A 262 -6.61 16.89 -6.61
C SER A 262 -6.58 15.50 -7.24
N THR A 263 -5.39 14.90 -7.36
CA THR A 263 -5.21 13.58 -7.98
C THR A 263 -5.58 12.40 -7.08
N ASN A 264 -5.62 12.58 -5.74
CA ASN A 264 -5.83 11.48 -4.79
C ASN A 264 -7.07 11.66 -3.89
N ARG A 265 -8.07 12.43 -4.34
CA ARG A 265 -9.29 12.70 -3.56
C ARG A 265 -10.01 11.42 -3.13
N ARG A 266 -10.02 10.42 -4.01
CA ARG A 266 -10.73 9.16 -3.77
C ARG A 266 -10.05 8.32 -2.70
N GLU A 267 -8.72 8.22 -2.73
CA GLU A 267 -7.92 7.49 -1.76
C GLU A 267 -8.04 8.11 -0.37
N LEU A 268 -8.03 9.45 -0.30
CA LEU A 268 -8.28 10.20 0.93
C LEU A 268 -9.68 9.90 1.51
N ALA A 269 -10.71 9.92 0.66
CA ALA A 269 -12.07 9.60 1.05
C ALA A 269 -12.20 8.13 1.51
N ASN A 270 -11.64 7.17 0.76
CA ASN A 270 -11.64 5.76 1.12
C ASN A 270 -10.96 5.52 2.48
N SER A 271 -9.80 6.12 2.70
CA SER A 271 -9.07 6.06 3.97
C SER A 271 -9.92 6.55 5.13
N ALA A 272 -10.51 7.75 5.01
CA ALA A 272 -11.34 8.33 6.06
C ALA A 272 -12.63 7.53 6.30
N LEU A 273 -13.30 7.08 5.24
CA LEU A 273 -14.53 6.29 5.29
C LEU A 273 -14.29 4.93 5.96
N LEU A 274 -13.33 4.15 5.46
CA LEU A 274 -13.03 2.81 5.99
C LEU A 274 -12.58 2.89 7.45
N ALA A 275 -11.74 3.86 7.82
CA ALA A 275 -11.30 4.05 9.20
C ALA A 275 -12.48 4.41 10.13
N THR A 276 -13.35 5.34 9.70
CA THR A 276 -14.53 5.76 10.45
C THR A 276 -15.53 4.61 10.62
N MET A 277 -15.84 3.90 9.53
CA MET A 277 -16.77 2.77 9.55
C MET A 277 -16.23 1.62 10.41
N THR A 278 -14.95 1.26 10.25
CA THR A 278 -14.30 0.19 11.03
C THR A 278 -14.34 0.52 12.52
N ALA A 279 -13.92 1.72 12.91
CA ALA A 279 -13.93 2.15 14.30
C ALA A 279 -15.36 2.16 14.88
N THR A 280 -16.35 2.59 14.10
CA THR A 280 -17.75 2.65 14.55
C THR A 280 -18.37 1.26 14.70
N VAL A 281 -18.23 0.40 13.70
CA VAL A 281 -18.78 -0.97 13.70
C VAL A 281 -18.18 -1.79 14.83
N THR A 282 -16.85 -1.77 14.97
CA THR A 282 -16.16 -2.54 16.02
C THR A 282 -16.47 -2.01 17.42
N LEU A 283 -16.59 -0.69 17.61
CA LEU A 283 -17.01 -0.11 18.88
C LEU A 283 -18.45 -0.50 19.23
N PHE A 284 -19.37 -0.49 18.25
CA PHE A 284 -20.75 -0.93 18.42
C PHE A 284 -20.84 -2.40 18.84
N VAL A 285 -20.10 -3.29 18.16
CA VAL A 285 -19.99 -4.70 18.56
C VAL A 285 -19.42 -4.82 19.98
N GLY A 286 -18.40 -4.03 20.32
CA GLY A 286 -17.85 -3.94 21.67
C GLY A 286 -18.91 -3.54 22.71
N LEU A 287 -19.77 -2.57 22.41
CA LEU A 287 -20.86 -2.12 23.30
C LEU A 287 -21.93 -3.19 23.52
N LEU A 288 -22.21 -4.02 22.51
CA LEU A 288 -23.15 -5.13 22.63
C LEU A 288 -22.56 -6.30 23.43
N THR A 289 -21.23 -6.47 23.41
CA THR A 289 -20.58 -7.72 23.84
C THR A 289 -19.58 -7.56 24.98
N TRP A 290 -19.43 -6.38 25.58
CA TRP A 290 -18.41 -6.11 26.61
C TRP A 290 -18.47 -7.02 27.85
N ARG A 291 -19.64 -7.63 28.12
CA ARG A 291 -19.84 -8.57 29.23
C ARG A 291 -19.32 -9.99 28.94
N ALA A 292 -19.15 -10.36 27.67
CA ALA A 292 -18.75 -11.71 27.27
C ALA A 292 -17.25 -11.93 27.47
N SER A 293 -16.87 -12.51 28.61
CA SER A 293 -15.47 -12.70 29.00
C SER A 293 -14.64 -13.57 28.04
N GLY A 294 -15.28 -14.44 27.26
CA GLY A 294 -14.65 -15.30 26.23
C GLY A 294 -14.10 -14.53 25.02
N LEU A 295 -14.58 -13.30 24.77
CA LEU A 295 -14.14 -12.49 23.63
C LEU A 295 -12.75 -11.86 23.79
N LYS A 296 -12.01 -12.18 24.86
CA LYS A 296 -10.58 -11.90 24.93
C LYS A 296 -9.80 -12.56 23.79
N ALA A 297 -10.30 -13.66 23.22
CA ALA A 297 -9.71 -14.33 22.07
C ALA A 297 -9.67 -13.44 20.81
N LEU A 298 -10.47 -12.38 20.73
CA LEU A 298 -10.45 -11.43 19.60
C LEU A 298 -9.08 -10.77 19.38
N TRP A 299 -8.23 -10.71 20.41
CA TRP A 299 -6.85 -10.26 20.28
C TRP A 299 -6.02 -11.12 19.32
N LEU A 300 -6.35 -12.41 19.16
CA LEU A 300 -5.66 -13.29 18.22
C LEU A 300 -5.76 -12.75 16.78
N LEU A 301 -6.90 -12.16 16.40
CA LEU A 301 -7.08 -11.61 15.05
C LEU A 301 -6.13 -10.44 14.75
N PHE A 302 -5.78 -9.65 15.77
CA PHE A 302 -4.80 -8.57 15.64
C PHE A 302 -3.36 -9.10 15.56
N PHE A 303 -3.08 -10.20 16.26
CA PHE A 303 -1.75 -10.80 16.33
C PHE A 303 -1.41 -11.73 15.17
N VAL A 304 -2.34 -11.97 14.26
CA VAL A 304 -2.04 -12.61 12.99
C VAL A 304 -1.67 -11.52 11.98
N PRO A 305 -0.64 -11.74 11.13
CA PRO A 305 -0.31 -10.83 10.03
C PRO A 305 -1.53 -10.46 9.20
N GLY A 306 -1.67 -9.16 8.85
CA GLY A 306 -2.80 -8.68 8.05
C GLY A 306 -2.92 -9.39 6.70
N ALA A 307 -1.79 -9.75 6.10
CA ALA A 307 -1.74 -10.51 4.86
C ALA A 307 -2.39 -11.90 4.98
N LEU A 308 -2.27 -12.58 6.13
CA LEU A 308 -2.90 -13.89 6.34
C LEU A 308 -4.42 -13.79 6.47
N LEU A 309 -4.90 -12.77 7.17
CA LEU A 309 -6.33 -12.44 7.18
C LEU A 309 -6.81 -12.15 5.75
N GLY A 310 -5.98 -11.40 5.01
CA GLY A 310 -6.02 -11.20 3.56
C GLY A 310 -6.35 -12.47 2.78
N ILE A 311 -5.42 -13.41 2.84
CA ILE A 311 -5.46 -14.72 2.18
C ILE A 311 -6.71 -15.50 2.55
N GLY A 312 -7.05 -15.55 3.84
CA GLY A 312 -8.21 -16.30 4.34
C GLY A 312 -9.53 -15.75 3.79
N LEU A 313 -9.70 -14.44 3.72
CA LEU A 313 -10.90 -13.82 3.16
C LEU A 313 -10.96 -13.97 1.64
N ILE A 314 -9.83 -13.92 0.93
CA ILE A 314 -9.80 -14.23 -0.52
C ILE A 314 -10.24 -15.69 -0.73
N TRP A 315 -9.70 -16.64 0.03
CA TRP A 315 -10.08 -18.06 -0.08
C TRP A 315 -11.58 -18.28 0.18
N LEU A 316 -12.15 -17.51 1.10
CA LEU A 316 -13.57 -17.61 1.47
C LEU A 316 -14.49 -16.97 0.43
N PHE A 317 -14.16 -15.76 -0.05
CA PHE A 317 -15.07 -14.93 -0.84
C PHE A 317 -14.77 -14.89 -2.34
N ASN A 318 -13.57 -15.24 -2.79
CA ASN A 318 -13.27 -15.37 -4.23
C ASN A 318 -13.82 -16.70 -4.78
N ARG A 319 -15.16 -16.81 -4.83
CA ARG A 319 -15.90 -17.97 -5.32
C ARG A 319 -17.02 -17.53 -6.26
N PRO A 320 -17.47 -18.39 -7.19
CA PRO A 320 -18.66 -18.12 -8.00
C PRO A 320 -19.85 -17.74 -7.10
N GLY A 321 -20.56 -16.67 -7.43
CA GLY A 321 -21.71 -16.16 -6.67
C GLY A 321 -21.39 -15.17 -5.54
N LEU A 322 -20.15 -15.13 -5.02
CA LEU A 322 -19.73 -14.18 -3.98
C LEU A 322 -18.91 -12.99 -4.53
N GLY A 323 -18.76 -12.92 -5.86
CA GLY A 323 -18.02 -11.85 -6.55
C GLY A 323 -18.51 -10.45 -6.22
N TRP A 324 -19.82 -10.25 -6.03
CA TRP A 324 -20.40 -8.94 -5.68
C TRP A 324 -19.85 -8.40 -4.35
N PHE A 325 -19.59 -9.27 -3.38
CA PHE A 325 -19.02 -8.88 -2.09
C PHE A 325 -17.49 -8.79 -2.18
N TYR A 326 -16.85 -9.78 -2.81
CA TYR A 326 -15.40 -9.84 -3.01
C TYR A 326 -14.84 -8.63 -3.76
N GLN A 327 -15.61 -8.06 -4.69
CA GLN A 327 -15.23 -6.89 -5.48
C GLN A 327 -15.72 -5.56 -4.87
N SER A 328 -16.32 -5.58 -3.68
CA SER A 328 -16.84 -4.38 -3.01
C SER A 328 -15.90 -3.87 -1.92
N LEU A 329 -16.07 -2.62 -1.48
CA LEU A 329 -15.39 -2.11 -0.27
C LEU A 329 -15.77 -2.89 1.01
N GLY A 330 -16.85 -3.70 0.97
CA GLY A 330 -17.30 -4.52 2.09
C GLY A 330 -16.27 -5.55 2.55
N ILE A 331 -15.49 -6.14 1.63
CA ILE A 331 -14.45 -7.11 2.02
C ILE A 331 -13.29 -6.42 2.75
N ALA A 332 -12.93 -5.20 2.33
CA ALA A 332 -11.92 -4.39 3.00
C ALA A 332 -12.39 -3.98 4.41
N LEU A 333 -13.64 -3.51 4.53
CA LEU A 333 -14.24 -3.18 5.82
C LEU A 333 -14.29 -4.40 6.76
N LEU A 334 -14.63 -5.58 6.25
CA LEU A 334 -14.64 -6.82 7.03
C LEU A 334 -13.24 -7.18 7.52
N ALA A 335 -12.23 -7.13 6.64
CA ALA A 335 -10.84 -7.41 7.00
C ALA A 335 -10.34 -6.48 8.11
N LEU A 336 -10.53 -5.17 7.93
CA LEU A 336 -10.11 -4.16 8.90
C LEU A 336 -10.86 -4.29 10.23
N SER A 337 -12.15 -4.60 10.18
CA SER A 337 -12.97 -4.83 11.38
C SER A 337 -12.51 -6.05 12.15
N LEU A 338 -12.34 -7.20 11.48
CA LEU A 338 -11.87 -8.42 12.13
C LEU A 338 -10.49 -8.22 12.77
N ARG A 339 -9.58 -7.53 12.08
CA ARG A 339 -8.23 -7.29 12.59
C ARG A 339 -8.21 -6.42 13.85
N HIS A 340 -9.01 -5.36 13.91
CA HIS A 340 -8.92 -4.34 14.97
C HIS A 340 -9.99 -4.47 16.06
N ILE A 341 -10.93 -5.39 15.94
CA ILE A 341 -12.03 -5.57 16.90
C ILE A 341 -11.55 -5.83 18.35
N GLY A 342 -10.37 -6.45 18.53
CA GLY A 342 -9.78 -6.68 19.84
C GLY A 342 -9.54 -5.39 20.63
N PHE A 343 -9.03 -4.34 19.96
CA PHE A 343 -8.83 -3.02 20.58
C PHE A 343 -10.16 -2.35 20.94
N ALA A 344 -11.13 -2.39 20.02
CA ALA A 344 -12.45 -1.82 20.24
C ALA A 344 -13.12 -2.46 21.47
N TRP A 345 -13.19 -3.80 21.49
CA TRP A 345 -13.82 -4.54 22.58
C TRP A 345 -13.11 -4.31 23.92
N ALA A 346 -11.78 -4.35 23.95
CA ALA A 346 -11.01 -4.09 25.17
C ALA A 346 -11.20 -2.66 25.68
N GLY A 347 -11.17 -1.66 24.78
CA GLY A 347 -11.41 -0.26 25.10
C GLY A 347 -12.80 -0.02 25.67
N VAL A 348 -13.85 -0.56 25.02
CA VAL A 348 -15.23 -0.47 25.51
C VAL A 348 -15.37 -1.15 26.87
N ARG A 349 -14.83 -2.36 27.04
CA ARG A 349 -14.92 -3.08 28.29
C ARG A 349 -14.23 -2.34 29.43
N ASN A 350 -13.04 -1.80 29.20
CA ASN A 350 -12.34 -0.96 30.18
C ASN A 350 -13.11 0.32 30.50
N ALA A 351 -13.74 0.94 29.49
CA ALA A 351 -14.59 2.12 29.71
C ALA A 351 -15.79 1.78 30.61
N GLN A 352 -16.45 0.65 30.37
CA GLN A 352 -17.61 0.19 31.13
C GLN A 352 -17.26 -0.20 32.57
N LEU A 353 -16.16 -0.93 32.78
CA LEU A 353 -15.69 -1.37 34.09
C LEU A 353 -15.09 -0.24 34.93
N GLY A 354 -14.53 0.79 34.28
CA GLY A 354 -13.92 1.93 34.97
C GLY A 354 -14.89 3.06 35.31
N ARG A 355 -16.21 2.84 35.26
CA ARG A 355 -17.21 3.83 35.70
C ARG A 355 -17.28 3.84 37.22
N ASP A 356 -17.49 5.03 37.80
CA ASP A 356 -17.81 5.16 39.21
C ASP A 356 -19.25 4.71 39.46
N GLU A 357 -19.40 3.49 39.97
CA GLU A 357 -20.71 2.93 40.33
C GLU A 357 -21.38 3.71 41.46
N ARG A 358 -20.62 4.37 42.35
CA ARG A 358 -21.17 5.17 43.46
C ARG A 358 -21.94 6.37 42.94
N LEU A 359 -21.44 7.02 41.89
CA LEU A 359 -22.13 8.14 41.23
C LEU A 359 -23.45 7.67 40.59
N ILE A 360 -23.45 6.49 39.97
CA ILE A 360 -24.62 5.90 39.32
C ILE A 360 -25.67 5.49 40.37
N GLU A 361 -25.22 4.88 41.46
CA GLU A 361 -26.08 4.45 42.57
C GLU A 361 -26.67 5.65 43.32
N SER A 362 -25.88 6.68 43.59
CA SER A 362 -26.35 7.96 44.16
C SER A 362 -27.46 8.58 43.30
N ALA A 363 -27.26 8.68 41.98
CA ALA A 363 -28.28 9.20 41.07
C ALA A 363 -29.55 8.34 41.07
N ARG A 364 -29.42 7.01 41.17
CA ARG A 364 -30.57 6.09 41.28
C ARG A 364 -31.32 6.28 42.61
N LEU A 365 -30.61 6.45 43.73
CA LEU A 365 -31.19 6.70 45.05
C LEU A 365 -31.90 8.06 45.11
N SER A 366 -31.44 9.06 44.36
CA SER A 366 -32.12 10.36 44.21
C SER A 366 -33.36 10.33 43.29
N GLY A 367 -33.79 9.16 42.81
CA GLY A 367 -34.98 9.02 41.96
C GLY A 367 -34.77 9.39 40.48
N ALA A 368 -33.53 9.52 40.01
CA ALA A 368 -33.27 9.86 38.61
C ALA A 368 -33.71 8.74 37.65
N SER A 369 -34.35 9.12 36.53
CA SER A 369 -34.74 8.20 35.47
C SER A 369 -33.52 7.54 34.80
N ARG A 370 -33.73 6.39 34.12
CA ARG A 370 -32.67 5.70 33.36
C ARG A 370 -31.96 6.63 32.36
N TRP A 371 -32.71 7.53 31.72
CA TRP A 371 -32.15 8.50 30.78
C TRP A 371 -31.32 9.58 31.48
N GLN A 372 -31.79 10.11 32.62
CA GLN A 372 -31.02 11.08 33.41
C GLN A 372 -29.72 10.47 33.95
N ILE A 373 -29.78 9.24 34.46
CA ILE A 373 -28.59 8.49 34.90
C ILE A 373 -27.62 8.31 33.73
N PHE A 374 -28.13 7.89 32.56
CA PHE A 374 -27.29 7.75 31.38
C PHE A 374 -26.65 9.08 30.97
N ARG A 375 -27.44 10.14 30.81
CA ARG A 375 -26.99 11.43 30.28
C ARG A 375 -26.05 12.18 31.23
N HIS A 376 -26.33 12.15 32.54
CA HIS A 376 -25.64 12.99 33.52
C HIS A 376 -24.62 12.26 34.38
N ALA A 377 -24.80 10.95 34.63
CA ALA A 377 -23.87 10.17 35.44
C ALA A 377 -22.97 9.27 34.60
N ALA A 378 -23.52 8.49 33.65
CA ALA A 378 -22.75 7.49 32.92
C ALA A 378 -22.03 8.02 31.68
N TRP A 379 -22.72 8.76 30.80
CA TRP A 379 -22.19 9.24 29.53
C TRP A 379 -20.98 10.19 29.67
N PRO A 380 -20.95 11.14 30.63
CA PRO A 380 -19.77 12.00 30.83
C PRO A 380 -18.52 11.21 31.20
N GLN A 381 -18.67 10.06 31.87
CA GLN A 381 -17.56 9.15 32.21
C GLN A 381 -17.18 8.23 31.04
N LEU A 382 -18.16 7.80 30.24
CA LEU A 382 -17.98 6.86 29.13
C LEU A 382 -17.44 7.54 27.87
N ALA A 383 -18.00 8.68 27.48
CA ALA A 383 -17.77 9.28 26.17
C ALA A 383 -16.28 9.55 25.87
N PRO A 384 -15.46 10.11 26.78
CA PRO A 384 -14.04 10.32 26.52
C PRO A 384 -13.26 9.00 26.36
N LYS A 385 -13.64 7.96 27.11
CA LYS A 385 -12.99 6.63 27.05
C LYS A 385 -13.37 5.88 25.77
N LEU A 386 -14.65 5.97 25.37
CA LEU A 386 -15.15 5.39 24.13
C LEU A 386 -14.55 6.11 22.91
N LEU A 387 -14.43 7.44 22.95
CA LEU A 387 -13.73 8.20 21.91
C LEU A 387 -12.27 7.77 21.83
N GLY A 388 -11.57 7.59 22.95
CA GLY A 388 -10.20 7.09 22.96
C GLY A 388 -10.09 5.70 22.31
N ALA A 389 -11.00 4.78 22.64
CA ALA A 389 -11.05 3.46 22.00
C ALA A 389 -11.33 3.55 20.49
N TRP A 390 -12.26 4.42 20.08
CA TRP A 390 -12.57 4.67 18.68
C TRP A 390 -11.37 5.26 17.92
N MET A 391 -10.68 6.26 18.50
CA MET A 391 -9.49 6.89 17.93
C MET A 391 -8.39 5.86 17.67
N VAL A 392 -8.14 4.96 18.63
CA VAL A 392 -7.11 3.92 18.46
C VAL A 392 -7.44 3.03 17.26
N VAL A 393 -8.70 2.56 17.14
CA VAL A 393 -9.10 1.73 15.99
C VAL A 393 -9.05 2.51 14.69
N TYR A 394 -9.52 3.75 14.69
CA TYR A 394 -9.50 4.65 13.54
C TYR A 394 -8.07 4.83 13.01
N LEU A 395 -7.13 5.16 13.88
CA LEU A 395 -5.74 5.37 13.55
C LEU A 395 -5.06 4.09 13.03
N LEU A 396 -5.25 2.96 13.71
CA LEU A 396 -4.71 1.67 13.27
C LEU A 396 -5.26 1.26 11.89
N THR A 397 -6.55 1.50 11.66
CA THR A 397 -7.20 1.22 10.38
C THR A 397 -6.68 2.14 9.28
N LEU A 398 -6.48 3.42 9.59
CA LEU A 398 -6.01 4.42 8.65
C LEU A 398 -4.62 4.07 8.10
N TRP A 399 -3.76 3.46 8.91
CA TRP A 399 -2.39 3.08 8.54
C TRP A 399 -2.25 1.64 8.04
N ASP A 400 -3.33 0.86 7.99
CA ASP A 400 -3.24 -0.56 7.65
C ASP A 400 -2.92 -0.76 6.17
N VAL A 401 -1.67 -1.11 5.88
CA VAL A 401 -1.18 -1.50 4.56
C VAL A 401 -1.27 -3.02 4.38
N GLU A 402 -1.09 -3.78 5.45
CA GLU A 402 -0.86 -5.23 5.36
C GLU A 402 -2.12 -5.98 4.93
N ALA A 403 -3.26 -5.69 5.55
CA ALA A 403 -4.54 -6.30 5.17
C ALA A 403 -5.01 -5.77 3.80
N MET A 404 -4.81 -4.47 3.56
CA MET A 404 -5.22 -3.82 2.30
C MET A 404 -4.44 -4.34 1.09
N SER A 405 -3.16 -4.67 1.25
CA SER A 405 -2.29 -5.11 0.15
C SER A 405 -2.86 -6.25 -0.71
N LEU A 406 -3.68 -7.12 -0.12
CA LEU A 406 -4.28 -8.27 -0.79
C LEU A 406 -5.79 -8.11 -1.07
N ILE A 407 -6.51 -7.27 -0.33
CA ILE A 407 -7.99 -7.21 -0.32
C ILE A 407 -8.58 -5.96 -0.96
N VAL A 408 -7.76 -5.08 -1.55
CA VAL A 408 -8.28 -3.85 -2.18
C VAL A 408 -9.10 -4.13 -3.46
N PRO A 409 -10.41 -3.84 -3.50
CA PRO A 409 -11.16 -3.87 -4.76
C PRO A 409 -10.73 -2.72 -5.69
N ALA A 410 -11.11 -2.75 -6.96
CA ALA A 410 -10.78 -1.69 -7.91
C ALA A 410 -11.26 -0.31 -7.41
N GLY A 411 -10.33 0.64 -7.32
CA GLY A 411 -10.54 1.98 -6.75
C GLY A 411 -10.95 2.04 -5.28
N GLY A 412 -10.73 0.96 -4.53
CA GLY A 412 -10.81 0.92 -3.07
C GLY A 412 -9.47 1.19 -2.37
N GLU A 413 -8.48 1.72 -3.11
CA GLU A 413 -7.18 2.04 -2.54
C GLU A 413 -7.30 3.06 -1.40
N THR A 414 -6.54 2.84 -0.33
CA THR A 414 -6.35 3.79 0.76
C THR A 414 -5.06 4.56 0.53
N VAL A 415 -4.94 5.75 1.14
CA VAL A 415 -3.72 6.56 1.01
C VAL A 415 -2.50 5.80 1.49
N SER A 416 -2.60 5.03 2.59
CA SER A 416 -1.48 4.25 3.10
C SER A 416 -1.03 3.16 2.13
N TRP A 417 -1.97 2.46 1.48
CA TRP A 417 -1.63 1.50 0.44
C TRP A 417 -0.96 2.17 -0.77
N ARG A 418 -1.49 3.32 -1.21
CA ARG A 418 -0.93 4.07 -2.32
C ARG A 418 0.48 4.61 -2.03
N VAL A 419 0.71 5.14 -0.84
CA VAL A 419 2.04 5.56 -0.38
C VAL A 419 3.02 4.39 -0.42
N PHE A 420 2.60 3.22 0.07
CA PHE A 420 3.43 2.02 0.03
C PHE A 420 3.80 1.62 -1.41
N ASN A 421 2.85 1.71 -2.36
CA ASN A 421 3.13 1.46 -3.78
C ASN A 421 4.11 2.49 -4.37
N LEU A 422 3.87 3.79 -4.13
CA LEU A 422 4.70 4.87 -4.69
C LEU A 422 6.14 4.87 -4.17
N LEU A 423 6.35 4.44 -2.91
CA LEU A 423 7.67 4.27 -2.32
C LEU A 423 8.57 3.32 -3.12
N HIS A 424 7.99 2.30 -3.77
CA HIS A 424 8.76 1.36 -4.60
C HIS A 424 9.15 1.93 -5.97
N TYR A 425 8.48 3.00 -6.43
CA TYR A 425 8.69 3.61 -7.74
C TYR A 425 9.47 4.94 -7.66
N GLY A 426 10.03 5.29 -6.49
CA GLY A 426 10.88 6.48 -6.35
C GLY A 426 10.15 7.82 -6.46
N HIS A 427 8.82 7.86 -6.27
CA HIS A 427 8.01 9.09 -6.36
C HIS A 427 8.06 9.92 -5.06
N THR A 428 9.23 10.42 -4.70
CA THR A 428 9.50 10.89 -3.34
C THR A 428 8.76 12.17 -2.94
N ALA A 429 8.54 13.11 -3.87
CA ALA A 429 7.79 14.35 -3.62
C ALA A 429 6.33 14.06 -3.24
N GLN A 430 5.66 13.27 -4.10
CA GLN A 430 4.25 12.92 -3.97
C GLN A 430 4.00 12.08 -2.70
N VAL A 431 4.94 11.20 -2.34
CA VAL A 431 4.88 10.42 -1.10
C VAL A 431 4.88 11.33 0.13
N ASN A 432 5.71 12.37 0.16
CA ASN A 432 5.75 13.29 1.29
C ASN A 432 4.42 14.05 1.44
N ALA A 433 3.89 14.60 0.34
CA ALA A 433 2.61 15.30 0.37
C ALA A 433 1.46 14.39 0.84
N MET A 434 1.43 13.13 0.38
CA MET A 434 0.47 12.12 0.84
C MET A 434 0.63 11.80 2.33
N CYS A 435 1.86 11.64 2.83
CA CYS A 435 2.13 11.43 4.25
C CYS A 435 1.58 12.57 5.11
N LEU A 436 1.73 13.83 4.66
CA LEU A 436 1.21 15.00 5.38
C LEU A 436 -0.32 14.99 5.42
N LEU A 437 -0.96 14.61 4.32
CA LEU A 437 -2.41 14.47 4.23
C LEU A 437 -2.96 13.36 5.14
N VAL A 438 -2.25 12.23 5.27
CA VAL A 438 -2.62 11.17 6.24
C VAL A 438 -2.59 11.70 7.67
N VAL A 439 -1.58 12.51 8.03
CA VAL A 439 -1.52 13.15 9.36
C VAL A 439 -2.71 14.10 9.56
N ALA A 440 -3.09 14.88 8.55
CA ALA A 440 -4.27 15.75 8.63
C ALA A 440 -5.57 14.94 8.83
N VAL A 441 -5.78 13.87 8.06
CA VAL A 441 -6.92 12.95 8.19
C VAL A 441 -6.93 12.24 9.55
N SER A 442 -5.76 11.95 10.11
CA SER A 442 -5.61 11.35 11.45
C SER A 442 -6.15 12.25 12.57
N LEU A 443 -6.01 13.57 12.42
CA LEU A 443 -6.40 14.56 13.42
C LEU A 443 -7.85 15.08 13.25
N ALA A 444 -8.45 14.88 12.07
CA ALA A 444 -9.77 15.43 11.74
C ALA A 444 -10.88 15.04 12.75
N PRO A 445 -11.01 13.78 13.21
CA PRO A 445 -12.04 13.42 14.19
C PRO A 445 -11.90 14.14 15.54
N LEU A 446 -10.67 14.41 16.00
CA LEU A 446 -10.42 15.13 17.26
C LEU A 446 -10.79 16.61 17.12
N ALA A 447 -10.46 17.23 15.98
CA ALA A 447 -10.85 18.60 15.68
C ALA A 447 -12.38 18.74 15.64
N LEU A 448 -13.07 17.81 14.97
CA LEU A 448 -14.54 17.75 14.92
C LEU A 448 -15.15 17.55 16.31
N TRP A 449 -14.60 16.67 17.13
CA TRP A 449 -15.07 16.46 18.51
C TRP A 449 -14.94 17.73 19.36
N TRP A 450 -13.81 18.44 19.24
CA TRP A 450 -13.59 19.70 19.95
C TRP A 450 -14.55 20.79 19.49
N ALA A 451 -14.76 20.93 18.19
CA ALA A 451 -15.73 21.85 17.61
C ALA A 451 -17.16 21.53 18.09
N ALA A 452 -17.55 20.25 18.08
CA ALA A 452 -18.87 19.79 18.55
C ALA A 452 -19.10 20.11 20.04
N ARG A 453 -18.07 19.99 20.89
CA ARG A 453 -18.18 20.36 22.32
C ARG A 453 -18.35 21.86 22.53
N LYS A 454 -17.82 22.70 21.65
CA LYS A 454 -17.95 24.16 21.72
C LYS A 454 -19.24 24.70 21.08
N LEU A 455 -19.71 24.07 19.99
CA LEU A 455 -20.79 24.58 19.13
C LEU A 455 -22.12 23.82 19.29
N GLY A 456 -22.16 22.73 20.06
CA GLY A 456 -23.36 21.92 20.25
C GLY A 456 -23.60 20.88 19.14
N VAL A 457 -24.61 20.02 19.35
CA VAL A 457 -24.84 18.76 18.59
C VAL A 457 -25.05 18.97 17.08
N ALA A 458 -25.53 20.15 16.66
CA ALA A 458 -25.77 20.48 15.25
C ALA A 458 -24.48 20.51 14.40
N GLY A 459 -23.32 20.87 14.99
CA GLY A 459 -22.03 20.85 14.28
C GLY A 459 -21.45 19.45 14.06
N ALA A 460 -21.84 18.47 14.88
CA ALA A 460 -21.31 17.11 14.82
C ALA A 460 -21.97 16.27 13.70
N ALA A 461 -23.26 16.48 13.44
CA ALA A 461 -24.01 15.76 12.40
C ALA A 461 -23.55 16.15 10.98
N ALA A 462 -23.20 17.42 10.75
CA ALA A 462 -22.67 17.88 9.47
C ALA A 462 -21.29 17.28 9.15
N GLY A 463 -20.43 17.08 10.16
CA GLY A 463 -19.11 16.48 9.99
C GLY A 463 -19.14 14.98 9.66
N ILE A 464 -20.10 14.22 10.20
CA ILE A 464 -20.28 12.80 9.90
C ILE A 464 -20.85 12.61 8.48
N ALA A 465 -21.75 13.50 8.03
CA ALA A 465 -22.29 13.46 6.67
C ALA A 465 -21.22 13.74 5.59
N LEU A 466 -20.23 14.60 5.88
CA LEU A 466 -19.11 14.90 4.98
C LEU A 466 -18.13 13.71 4.83
N LEU A 467 -17.94 12.90 5.87
CA LEU A 467 -17.06 11.72 5.85
C LEU A 467 -17.67 10.49 5.13
N VAL A 468 -18.98 10.51 4.85
CA VAL A 468 -19.75 9.34 4.34
C VAL A 468 -20.21 9.51 2.89
N SER A 469 -19.81 10.58 2.19
CA SER A 469 -20.10 10.75 0.75
C SER A 469 -19.23 9.84 -0.14
N GLY A 470 -19.42 8.53 -0.01
CA GLY A 470 -18.83 7.54 -0.91
C GLY A 470 -19.56 7.53 -2.25
N CYS A 471 -18.86 7.89 -3.34
CA CYS A 471 -19.36 7.69 -4.70
C CYS A 471 -19.50 6.17 -4.95
N SER A 472 -20.70 5.74 -5.34
CA SER A 472 -20.99 4.35 -5.68
C SER A 472 -20.21 3.93 -6.95
N PRO A 473 -19.77 2.68 -7.08
CA PRO A 473 -19.27 2.17 -8.35
C PRO A 473 -20.41 2.13 -9.38
N ALA A 474 -20.16 2.63 -10.58
CA ALA A 474 -21.11 2.55 -11.69
C ALA A 474 -21.32 1.08 -12.14
N PRO A 475 -22.50 0.74 -12.70
CA PRO A 475 -22.81 -0.61 -13.14
C PRO A 475 -21.93 -1.08 -14.29
N LEU A 476 -21.68 -2.39 -14.34
CA LEU A 476 -21.05 -3.07 -15.49
C LEU A 476 -22.05 -3.15 -16.65
N GLY A 477 -21.85 -2.30 -17.66
CA GLY A 477 -22.57 -2.26 -18.93
C GLY A 477 -21.87 -1.32 -19.91
N HIS A 478 -22.18 -1.42 -21.21
CA HIS A 478 -21.64 -0.52 -22.24
C HIS A 478 -21.73 0.93 -21.76
N THR A 479 -20.56 1.52 -21.50
CA THR A 479 -20.48 2.90 -21.01
C THR A 479 -19.96 3.75 -22.15
N GLU A 480 -20.67 4.84 -22.46
CA GLU A 480 -20.20 5.82 -23.42
C GLU A 480 -18.88 6.41 -22.94
N VAL A 481 -17.97 6.65 -23.88
CA VAL A 481 -16.66 7.23 -23.60
C VAL A 481 -16.60 8.60 -24.25
N GLU A 482 -16.07 9.57 -23.51
CA GLU A 482 -15.71 10.88 -24.03
C GLU A 482 -14.47 10.74 -24.92
N SER A 483 -14.68 10.28 -26.15
CA SER A 483 -13.64 10.10 -27.17
C SER A 483 -14.17 10.38 -28.57
N GLN A 484 -13.33 11.02 -29.40
CA GLN A 484 -13.65 11.24 -30.82
C GLN A 484 -13.44 9.96 -31.64
N ILE A 485 -12.60 9.05 -31.15
CA ILE A 485 -12.19 7.83 -31.84
C ILE A 485 -13.04 6.63 -31.42
N PHE A 486 -13.37 6.54 -30.12
CA PHE A 486 -14.09 5.41 -29.54
C PHE A 486 -15.48 5.82 -29.07
N GLY A 487 -16.47 4.94 -29.29
CA GLY A 487 -17.87 5.20 -28.93
C GLY A 487 -18.24 4.65 -27.57
N SER A 488 -17.68 3.51 -27.19
CA SER A 488 -17.99 2.85 -25.92
C SER A 488 -16.82 2.02 -25.41
N VAL A 489 -16.87 1.66 -24.14
CA VAL A 489 -15.90 0.76 -23.50
C VAL A 489 -16.59 -0.46 -22.89
N LYS A 490 -15.94 -1.61 -23.00
CA LYS A 490 -16.32 -2.88 -22.37
C LYS A 490 -15.21 -3.35 -21.44
N ILE A 491 -15.58 -3.76 -20.22
CA ILE A 491 -14.66 -4.37 -19.27
C ILE A 491 -14.61 -5.87 -19.51
N ILE A 492 -13.39 -6.41 -19.59
CA ILE A 492 -13.10 -7.85 -19.66
C ILE A 492 -12.36 -8.24 -18.39
N GLY A 493 -12.92 -9.24 -17.71
CA GLY A 493 -12.40 -9.82 -16.48
C GLY A 493 -12.47 -8.96 -15.23
N SER A 494 -11.98 -9.52 -14.13
CA SER A 494 -12.02 -8.92 -12.78
C SER A 494 -10.86 -9.42 -11.93
N ARG A 495 -10.60 -8.81 -10.77
CA ARG A 495 -9.55 -9.29 -9.85
C ARG A 495 -9.73 -10.76 -9.45
N GLY A 496 -8.64 -11.54 -9.54
CA GLY A 496 -8.57 -12.91 -9.02
C GLY A 496 -7.65 -13.82 -9.82
N ALA A 497 -7.64 -15.12 -9.47
CA ALA A 497 -6.78 -16.14 -10.06
C ALA A 497 -7.54 -17.24 -10.82
N GLY A 498 -8.86 -17.14 -10.91
CA GLY A 498 -9.70 -18.08 -11.67
C GLY A 498 -9.80 -17.73 -13.16
N ALA A 499 -10.48 -18.58 -13.94
CA ALA A 499 -10.76 -18.34 -15.35
C ALA A 499 -11.50 -17.00 -15.54
N GLY A 500 -11.01 -16.18 -16.46
CA GLY A 500 -11.55 -14.84 -16.71
C GLY A 500 -11.25 -13.79 -15.63
N GLN A 501 -10.47 -14.13 -14.62
CA GLN A 501 -9.99 -13.18 -13.61
C GLN A 501 -8.51 -12.87 -13.82
N PHE A 502 -8.06 -11.68 -13.43
CA PHE A 502 -6.67 -11.24 -13.59
C PHE A 502 -6.04 -10.79 -12.27
N ASN A 503 -4.73 -10.97 -12.18
CA ASN A 503 -3.91 -10.27 -11.20
C ASN A 503 -2.87 -9.38 -11.91
N LYS A 504 -3.10 -8.06 -11.91
CA LYS A 504 -2.25 -7.09 -12.61
C LYS A 504 -1.91 -7.52 -14.04
N PRO A 505 -2.89 -7.55 -14.97
CA PRO A 505 -2.60 -7.86 -16.38
C PRO A 505 -1.52 -6.92 -16.90
N ARG A 506 -0.46 -7.46 -17.48
CA ARG A 506 0.74 -6.71 -17.89
C ARG A 506 0.89 -6.57 -19.39
N SER A 507 0.37 -7.53 -20.14
CA SER A 507 0.50 -7.55 -21.58
C SER A 507 -0.75 -8.09 -22.24
N VAL A 508 -1.06 -7.54 -23.41
CA VAL A 508 -2.17 -7.97 -24.26
C VAL A 508 -1.71 -8.12 -25.69
N ALA A 509 -2.28 -9.09 -26.41
CA ALA A 509 -2.10 -9.27 -27.85
C ALA A 509 -3.40 -9.84 -28.46
N CYS A 510 -3.59 -9.66 -29.76
CA CYS A 510 -4.71 -10.26 -30.49
C CYS A 510 -4.20 -11.24 -31.55
N ASP A 511 -4.88 -12.37 -31.75
CA ASP A 511 -4.60 -13.26 -32.89
C ASP A 511 -5.27 -12.78 -34.19
N ARG A 512 -5.33 -13.63 -35.23
CA ARG A 512 -5.95 -13.28 -36.52
C ARG A 512 -7.47 -13.29 -36.48
N ASP A 513 -8.05 -13.99 -35.52
CA ASP A 513 -9.50 -14.11 -35.34
C ASP A 513 -10.01 -13.12 -34.28
N ASP A 514 -9.18 -12.11 -33.95
CA ASP A 514 -9.44 -11.08 -32.94
C ASP A 514 -9.63 -11.62 -31.52
N ASN A 515 -9.17 -12.84 -31.23
CA ASN A 515 -9.14 -13.33 -29.85
C ASN A 515 -8.07 -12.57 -29.06
N LEU A 516 -8.43 -12.12 -27.86
CA LEU A 516 -7.56 -11.42 -26.94
C LEU A 516 -6.77 -12.42 -26.10
N TYR A 517 -5.46 -12.23 -26.01
CA TYR A 517 -4.57 -12.91 -25.08
C TYR A 517 -4.10 -11.93 -24.01
N VAL A 518 -4.11 -12.37 -22.75
CA VAL A 518 -3.71 -11.55 -21.61
C VAL A 518 -2.74 -12.31 -20.74
N ALA A 519 -1.56 -11.73 -20.49
CA ALA A 519 -0.60 -12.22 -19.50
C ALA A 519 -0.68 -11.39 -18.21
N ASP A 520 -0.74 -12.07 -17.07
CA ASP A 520 -0.83 -11.44 -15.74
C ASP A 520 0.40 -11.76 -14.86
N ILE A 521 0.50 -11.19 -13.65
CA ILE A 521 1.69 -11.38 -12.79
C ILE A 521 1.83 -12.79 -12.24
N THR A 522 0.81 -13.65 -12.38
CA THR A 522 0.90 -15.05 -11.96
C THR A 522 1.67 -15.90 -12.97
N GLY A 523 1.99 -15.35 -14.16
CA GLY A 523 2.63 -16.08 -15.24
C GLY A 523 1.67 -16.96 -16.02
N ARG A 524 0.38 -16.73 -15.84
CA ARG A 524 -0.68 -17.34 -16.62
C ARG A 524 -1.00 -16.48 -17.84
N ILE A 525 -1.26 -17.15 -18.95
CA ILE A 525 -1.80 -16.54 -20.17
C ILE A 525 -3.23 -17.03 -20.34
N GLN A 526 -4.15 -16.11 -20.58
CA GLN A 526 -5.56 -16.41 -20.81
C GLN A 526 -5.99 -15.89 -22.18
N LYS A 527 -6.75 -16.71 -22.91
CA LYS A 527 -7.34 -16.40 -24.21
C LYS A 527 -8.83 -16.10 -24.03
N PHE A 528 -9.31 -15.06 -24.71
CA PHE A 528 -10.69 -14.61 -24.71
C PHE A 528 -11.21 -14.44 -26.14
N SER A 529 -12.50 -14.68 -26.35
CA SER A 529 -13.16 -14.35 -27.62
C SER A 529 -13.13 -12.84 -27.88
N PRO A 530 -13.43 -12.37 -29.10
CA PRO A 530 -13.57 -10.94 -29.40
C PRO A 530 -14.63 -10.25 -28.52
N GLU A 531 -15.62 -11.00 -28.02
CA GLU A 531 -16.66 -10.55 -27.10
C GLU A 531 -16.19 -10.56 -25.63
N GLY A 532 -14.98 -10.99 -25.34
CA GLY A 532 -14.41 -11.03 -23.99
C GLY A 532 -14.85 -12.24 -23.16
N GLN A 533 -15.34 -13.31 -23.79
CA GLN A 533 -15.63 -14.57 -23.11
C GLN A 533 -14.34 -15.36 -22.92
N TYR A 534 -14.11 -15.91 -21.73
CA TYR A 534 -12.95 -16.78 -21.48
C TYR A 534 -13.03 -18.04 -22.36
N LEU A 535 -11.93 -18.38 -23.02
CA LEU A 535 -11.83 -19.58 -23.87
C LEU A 535 -10.92 -20.64 -23.24
N LEU A 536 -9.66 -20.28 -22.98
CA LEU A 536 -8.66 -21.19 -22.41
C LEU A 536 -7.56 -20.44 -21.70
N SER A 537 -6.69 -21.17 -21.01
CA SER A 537 -5.49 -20.62 -20.38
C SER A 537 -4.41 -21.66 -20.24
N TRP A 538 -3.16 -21.20 -20.17
CA TRP A 538 -2.01 -22.02 -19.84
C TRP A 538 -1.06 -21.27 -18.91
N GLN A 539 -0.18 -22.03 -18.26
CA GLN A 539 0.84 -21.49 -17.38
C GLN A 539 2.17 -21.44 -18.13
N MET A 540 2.96 -20.39 -17.89
CA MET A 540 4.33 -20.33 -18.40
C MET A 540 5.18 -21.48 -17.82
N PRO A 541 6.11 -22.07 -18.61
CA PRO A 541 6.86 -23.26 -18.18
C PRO A 541 7.69 -23.08 -16.92
N GLN A 542 8.21 -21.86 -16.68
CA GLN A 542 8.99 -21.52 -15.49
C GLN A 542 8.58 -20.13 -15.03
N THR A 543 8.44 -19.94 -13.72
CA THR A 543 8.00 -18.65 -13.16
C THR A 543 8.68 -18.27 -11.84
N ASP A 544 9.69 -19.01 -11.42
CA ASP A 544 10.34 -18.90 -10.11
C ASP A 544 11.06 -17.56 -9.91
N ILE A 545 11.78 -17.09 -10.94
CA ILE A 545 12.60 -15.86 -10.86
C ILE A 545 12.00 -14.68 -11.64
N GLY A 546 10.87 -14.88 -12.32
CA GLY A 546 10.21 -13.82 -13.06
C GLY A 546 8.97 -14.26 -13.81
N LYS A 547 8.35 -13.29 -14.47
CA LYS A 547 7.01 -13.40 -15.06
C LYS A 547 6.98 -12.74 -16.45
N PRO A 548 6.06 -13.12 -17.36
CA PRO A 548 5.98 -12.62 -18.75
C PRO A 548 5.54 -11.15 -18.88
N LYS A 549 6.22 -10.36 -19.71
CA LYS A 549 6.07 -8.89 -19.78
C LYS A 549 5.49 -8.35 -21.09
N GLY A 550 5.96 -8.82 -22.23
CA GLY A 550 5.57 -8.33 -23.55
C GLY A 550 4.95 -9.44 -24.38
N MET A 551 3.97 -9.08 -25.21
CA MET A 551 3.27 -9.99 -26.11
C MET A 551 3.13 -9.34 -27.49
N GLU A 552 3.24 -10.15 -28.52
CA GLU A 552 3.09 -9.73 -29.91
C GLU A 552 2.64 -10.93 -30.76
N ARG A 553 1.96 -10.69 -31.87
CA ARG A 553 1.59 -11.77 -32.80
C ARG A 553 2.69 -11.97 -33.83
N ASP A 554 3.13 -13.20 -34.06
CA ASP A 554 4.08 -13.50 -35.14
C ASP A 554 3.42 -13.66 -36.52
N VAL A 555 4.26 -13.73 -37.56
CA VAL A 555 3.82 -13.87 -38.96
C VAL A 555 3.12 -15.21 -39.25
N ASP A 556 3.31 -16.23 -38.41
CA ASP A 556 2.69 -17.54 -38.54
C ASP A 556 1.37 -17.61 -37.73
N GLY A 557 1.11 -16.64 -36.85
CA GLY A 557 -0.10 -16.53 -36.03
C GLY A 557 0.03 -17.02 -34.61
N ASN A 558 1.25 -17.38 -34.20
CA ASN A 558 1.54 -17.67 -32.81
C ASN A 558 1.62 -16.37 -32.02
N ILE A 559 1.52 -16.50 -30.71
CA ILE A 559 1.68 -15.42 -29.76
C ILE A 559 3.07 -15.49 -29.16
N ILE A 560 3.86 -14.45 -29.43
CA ILE A 560 5.15 -14.21 -28.81
C ILE A 560 4.91 -13.77 -27.37
N VAL A 561 5.67 -14.32 -26.43
CA VAL A 561 5.65 -13.94 -25.02
C VAL A 561 7.07 -13.79 -24.51
N ILE A 562 7.40 -12.56 -24.08
CA ILE A 562 8.71 -12.17 -23.59
C ILE A 562 8.82 -12.43 -22.09
N GLU A 563 9.89 -13.11 -21.68
CA GLU A 563 10.22 -13.38 -20.28
C GLU A 563 11.57 -12.77 -19.90
N PRO A 564 11.57 -11.55 -19.31
CA PRO A 564 12.80 -10.79 -19.06
C PRO A 564 13.80 -11.52 -18.16
N HIS A 565 13.33 -12.13 -17.08
CA HIS A 565 14.20 -12.70 -16.05
C HIS A 565 14.83 -14.02 -16.45
N TYR A 566 14.25 -14.69 -17.46
CA TYR A 566 14.80 -15.90 -18.06
C TYR A 566 15.54 -15.57 -19.38
N ALA A 567 15.64 -14.29 -19.75
CA ALA A 567 16.26 -13.84 -20.99
C ALA A 567 15.76 -14.61 -22.23
N ARG A 568 14.45 -14.87 -22.31
CA ARG A 568 13.86 -15.74 -23.34
C ARG A 568 12.62 -15.17 -24.00
N VAL A 569 12.41 -15.65 -25.22
CA VAL A 569 11.28 -15.36 -26.11
C VAL A 569 10.58 -16.68 -26.41
N ASN A 570 9.27 -16.73 -26.19
CA ASN A 570 8.46 -17.93 -26.38
C ASN A 570 7.43 -17.69 -27.47
N HIS A 571 7.19 -18.66 -28.33
CA HIS A 571 6.10 -18.64 -29.30
C HIS A 571 5.10 -19.72 -28.91
N PHE A 572 3.85 -19.32 -28.67
CA PHE A 572 2.76 -20.23 -28.38
C PHE A 572 1.75 -20.24 -29.52
N ASN A 573 1.35 -21.42 -29.97
CA ASN A 573 0.26 -21.51 -30.93
C ASN A 573 -1.07 -21.07 -30.28
N PRO A 574 -2.14 -20.83 -31.07
CA PRO A 574 -3.44 -20.41 -30.53
C PRO A 574 -4.11 -21.39 -29.55
N ASP A 575 -3.63 -22.64 -29.46
CA ASP A 575 -4.08 -23.65 -28.48
C ASP A 575 -3.29 -23.58 -27.15
N GLY A 576 -2.30 -22.68 -27.04
CA GLY A 576 -1.46 -22.51 -25.85
C GLY A 576 -0.28 -23.48 -25.76
N LYS A 577 0.09 -24.17 -26.84
CA LYS A 577 1.27 -25.05 -26.89
C LYS A 577 2.51 -24.26 -27.27
N LEU A 578 3.59 -24.43 -26.51
CA LEU A 578 4.90 -23.84 -26.82
C LEU A 578 5.46 -24.51 -28.09
N VAL A 579 5.63 -23.73 -29.16
CA VAL A 579 6.13 -24.23 -30.46
C VAL A 579 7.58 -23.83 -30.73
N HIS A 580 8.03 -22.72 -30.15
CA HIS A 580 9.41 -22.26 -30.28
C HIS A 580 9.84 -21.48 -29.04
N GLN A 581 11.08 -21.67 -28.61
CA GLN A 581 11.67 -20.94 -27.48
C GLN A 581 13.15 -20.69 -27.77
N TRP A 582 13.60 -19.46 -27.53
CA TRP A 582 14.98 -19.07 -27.76
C TRP A 582 15.38 -17.90 -26.86
N GLY A 583 16.66 -17.59 -26.85
CA GLY A 583 17.26 -16.55 -26.02
C GLY A 583 18.48 -17.06 -25.27
N ILE A 584 19.54 -16.25 -25.23
CA ILE A 584 20.76 -16.55 -24.50
C ILE A 584 21.04 -15.34 -23.61
N HIS A 585 21.23 -15.57 -22.31
CA HIS A 585 21.53 -14.49 -21.39
C HIS A 585 22.89 -13.86 -21.71
N GLY A 586 22.94 -12.53 -21.79
CA GLY A 586 24.19 -11.78 -21.93
C GLY A 586 23.98 -10.36 -22.45
N THR A 587 25.10 -9.63 -22.59
CA THR A 587 25.11 -8.19 -22.95
C THR A 587 25.60 -7.94 -24.37
N ASN A 588 26.08 -8.95 -25.09
CA ASN A 588 26.53 -8.79 -26.48
C ASN A 588 25.34 -8.73 -27.44
N ALA A 589 25.55 -8.24 -28.66
CA ALA A 589 24.53 -8.27 -29.70
C ALA A 589 24.09 -9.72 -29.97
N GLY A 590 22.77 -9.93 -30.07
CA GLY A 590 22.16 -11.26 -30.21
C GLY A 590 21.95 -12.03 -28.90
N GLN A 591 22.46 -11.51 -27.78
CA GLN A 591 22.12 -11.99 -26.44
C GLN A 591 21.05 -11.09 -25.81
N LEU A 592 20.36 -11.60 -24.80
CA LEU A 592 19.27 -10.91 -24.10
C LEU A 592 19.64 -10.74 -22.63
N SER A 593 19.59 -9.52 -22.10
CA SER A 593 19.79 -9.29 -20.67
C SER A 593 18.44 -9.23 -19.96
N PHE A 594 17.60 -8.27 -20.35
CA PHE A 594 16.27 -8.06 -19.75
C PHE A 594 15.25 -7.63 -20.80
N PRO A 595 14.90 -8.52 -21.76
CA PRO A 595 14.00 -8.19 -22.86
C PRO A 595 12.61 -7.81 -22.35
N ARG A 596 11.98 -6.82 -23.00
CA ARG A 596 10.76 -6.16 -22.51
C ARG A 596 9.57 -6.36 -23.42
N ALA A 597 9.69 -5.93 -24.65
CA ALA A 597 8.63 -5.99 -25.64
C ALA A 597 9.18 -6.52 -26.97
N ALA A 598 8.25 -7.01 -27.78
CA ALA A 598 8.50 -7.46 -29.14
C ALA A 598 7.62 -6.66 -30.10
N ALA A 599 8.14 -6.37 -31.29
CA ALA A 599 7.37 -5.83 -32.40
C ALA A 599 7.78 -6.57 -33.68
N MET A 600 6.81 -7.17 -34.37
CA MET A 600 7.05 -7.97 -35.57
C MET A 600 6.58 -7.21 -36.81
N THR A 601 7.44 -7.07 -37.81
CA THR A 601 7.09 -6.55 -39.13
C THR A 601 6.50 -7.66 -40.01
N ARG A 602 5.79 -7.28 -41.09
CA ARG A 602 5.14 -8.25 -41.99
C ARG A 602 6.10 -9.18 -42.73
N ASP A 603 7.35 -8.76 -42.91
CA ASP A 603 8.42 -9.56 -43.53
C ASP A 603 9.07 -10.55 -42.53
N GLY A 604 8.66 -10.55 -41.27
CA GLY A 604 9.18 -11.43 -40.23
C GLY A 604 10.39 -10.89 -39.47
N SER A 605 10.75 -9.61 -39.63
CA SER A 605 11.76 -8.98 -38.80
C SER A 605 11.21 -8.72 -37.38
N LEU A 606 11.94 -9.18 -36.37
CA LEU A 606 11.52 -9.15 -34.97
C LEU A 606 12.38 -8.17 -34.17
N TRP A 607 11.77 -7.06 -33.77
CA TRP A 607 12.40 -6.09 -32.89
C TRP A 607 12.19 -6.46 -31.43
N ILE A 608 13.21 -6.28 -30.59
CA ILE A 608 13.17 -6.50 -29.15
C ILE A 608 13.81 -5.32 -28.42
N SER A 609 13.09 -4.72 -27.49
CA SER A 609 13.63 -3.75 -26.53
C SER A 609 14.15 -4.44 -25.27
N GLU A 610 15.20 -3.90 -24.67
CA GLU A 610 15.72 -4.35 -23.38
C GLU A 610 16.38 -3.22 -22.58
N TYR A 611 16.41 -3.39 -21.25
CA TYR A 611 17.04 -2.43 -20.34
C TYR A 611 17.83 -3.13 -19.23
N GLY A 612 18.51 -2.36 -18.37
CA GLY A 612 19.12 -2.88 -17.15
C GLY A 612 20.63 -2.93 -17.26
N ALA A 613 21.20 -4.05 -17.71
CA ALA A 613 22.64 -4.12 -17.96
C ALA A 613 23.03 -3.34 -19.23
N THR A 614 22.12 -3.32 -20.22
CA THR A 614 22.25 -2.59 -21.49
C THR A 614 20.90 -1.99 -21.86
N GLU A 615 20.89 -0.70 -22.19
CA GLU A 615 19.71 0.02 -22.68
C GLU A 615 19.77 0.02 -24.22
N ARG A 616 18.98 -0.84 -24.88
CA ARG A 616 19.08 -0.98 -26.34
C ARG A 616 17.83 -1.58 -26.99
N VAL A 617 17.82 -1.50 -28.32
CA VAL A 617 16.88 -2.23 -29.18
C VAL A 617 17.66 -3.07 -30.19
N GLN A 618 17.16 -4.29 -30.44
CA GLN A 618 17.80 -5.26 -31.32
C GLN A 618 16.83 -5.79 -32.37
N LEU A 619 17.33 -6.06 -33.57
CA LEU A 619 16.60 -6.69 -34.67
C LEU A 619 17.06 -8.12 -34.87
N PHE A 620 16.11 -9.04 -34.83
CA PHE A 620 16.30 -10.46 -35.08
C PHE A 620 15.54 -10.92 -36.31
N ASP A 621 15.96 -12.05 -36.88
CA ASP A 621 15.09 -12.81 -37.78
C ASP A 621 13.88 -13.41 -37.02
N LYS A 622 12.90 -13.92 -37.78
CA LYS A 622 11.67 -14.50 -37.21
C LYS A 622 11.89 -15.64 -36.20
N THR A 623 13.04 -16.31 -36.27
CA THR A 623 13.39 -17.44 -35.41
C THR A 623 14.22 -17.03 -34.19
N GLY A 624 14.75 -15.81 -34.17
CA GLY A 624 15.70 -15.33 -33.18
C GLY A 624 17.12 -15.88 -33.32
N ALA A 625 17.40 -16.65 -34.38
CA ALA A 625 18.70 -17.29 -34.57
C ALA A 625 19.79 -16.27 -34.94
N LYS A 626 19.44 -15.24 -35.72
CA LYS A 626 20.37 -14.21 -36.16
C LYS A 626 19.92 -12.83 -35.69
N CYS A 627 20.83 -12.11 -35.03
CA CYS A 627 20.71 -10.68 -34.79
C CYS A 627 21.30 -9.92 -35.99
N ALA A 628 20.48 -9.10 -36.64
CA ALA A 628 20.86 -8.31 -37.81
C ALA A 628 21.45 -6.95 -37.40
N MET A 629 20.93 -6.33 -36.33
CA MET A 629 21.46 -5.07 -35.80
C MET A 629 21.08 -4.89 -34.32
N ALA A 630 21.85 -4.06 -33.64
CA ALA A 630 21.59 -3.61 -32.27
C ALA A 630 22.05 -2.16 -32.13
N PHE A 631 21.24 -1.32 -31.50
CA PHE A 631 21.59 0.09 -31.25
C PHE A 631 20.96 0.59 -29.95
N GLY A 632 21.48 1.72 -29.46
CA GLY A 632 21.08 2.30 -28.18
C GLY A 632 22.14 2.09 -27.10
N VAL A 633 22.26 3.11 -26.24
CA VAL A 633 23.05 3.09 -25.01
C VAL A 633 22.29 3.86 -23.94
N ARG A 634 22.70 3.70 -22.68
CA ARG A 634 22.09 4.45 -21.59
C ARG A 634 22.32 5.96 -21.74
N GLY A 635 21.26 6.75 -21.71
CA GLY A 635 21.35 8.20 -21.77
C GLY A 635 20.03 8.87 -22.15
N SER A 636 20.11 10.14 -22.54
CA SER A 636 18.95 11.00 -22.80
C SER A 636 19.02 11.75 -24.13
N LYS A 637 20.09 11.57 -24.92
CA LYS A 637 20.20 12.16 -26.27
C LYS A 637 19.38 11.35 -27.29
N PRO A 638 19.14 11.87 -28.49
CA PRO A 638 18.55 11.11 -29.58
C PRO A 638 19.32 9.79 -29.84
N GLY A 639 18.60 8.67 -29.89
CA GLY A 639 19.18 7.33 -30.03
C GLY A 639 19.77 6.72 -28.76
N GLU A 640 19.80 7.46 -27.64
CA GLU A 640 20.08 6.94 -26.30
C GLU A 640 18.76 6.66 -25.57
N PHE A 641 18.76 5.74 -24.62
CA PHE A 641 17.57 5.32 -23.88
C PHE A 641 17.78 5.31 -22.37
N ASP A 642 16.72 5.56 -21.62
CA ASP A 642 16.64 5.22 -20.21
C ASP A 642 15.35 4.41 -19.99
N ARG A 643 15.54 3.09 -19.93
CA ARG A 643 14.48 2.09 -19.80
C ARG A 643 13.50 2.07 -20.98
N PRO A 644 13.93 1.64 -22.18
CA PRO A 644 12.99 1.40 -23.28
C PRO A 644 12.06 0.22 -22.91
N GLU A 645 10.76 0.50 -22.79
CA GLU A 645 9.74 -0.48 -22.44
C GLU A 645 9.05 -1.04 -23.69
N GLY A 646 7.87 -0.56 -24.04
CA GLY A 646 7.12 -1.04 -25.20
C GLY A 646 7.66 -0.51 -26.53
N ILE A 647 7.50 -1.34 -27.56
CA ILE A 647 7.87 -1.02 -28.94
C ILE A 647 6.73 -1.39 -29.89
N GLY A 648 6.59 -0.66 -30.99
CA GLY A 648 5.58 -0.93 -32.00
C GLY A 648 6.08 -0.57 -33.39
N ILE A 649 5.40 -1.08 -34.41
CA ILE A 649 5.69 -0.73 -35.82
C ILE A 649 4.70 0.34 -36.27
N GLY A 650 5.22 1.43 -36.85
CA GLY A 650 4.49 2.49 -37.51
C GLY A 650 3.92 2.04 -38.85
N ARG A 651 3.08 2.88 -39.46
CA ARG A 651 2.40 2.52 -40.71
C ARG A 651 3.36 2.39 -41.90
N GLU A 652 4.49 3.09 -41.88
CA GLU A 652 5.50 3.04 -42.95
C GLU A 652 6.65 2.09 -42.61
N GLY A 653 6.49 1.28 -41.55
CA GLY A 653 7.50 0.36 -41.07
C GLY A 653 8.48 0.98 -40.07
N GLU A 654 8.26 2.22 -39.64
CA GLU A 654 9.09 2.87 -38.63
C GLU A 654 9.00 2.11 -37.29
N LEU A 655 10.09 2.07 -36.54
CA LEU A 655 10.10 1.51 -35.21
C LEU A 655 9.79 2.63 -34.20
N LEU A 656 8.72 2.43 -33.42
CA LEU A 656 8.32 3.29 -32.31
C LEU A 656 8.85 2.70 -31.00
N VAL A 657 9.53 3.50 -30.19
CA VAL A 657 10.10 3.07 -28.91
C VAL A 657 9.63 3.98 -27.78
N ALA A 658 8.94 3.41 -26.79
CA ALA A 658 8.58 4.09 -25.56
C ALA A 658 9.78 4.14 -24.61
N ASP A 659 10.42 5.31 -24.51
CA ASP A 659 11.60 5.57 -23.70
C ASP A 659 11.17 6.06 -22.31
N SER A 660 10.85 5.11 -21.43
CA SER A 660 9.97 5.35 -20.28
C SER A 660 10.51 6.33 -19.26
N CYS A 661 11.79 6.21 -18.87
CA CYS A 661 12.36 7.12 -17.86
C CYS A 661 12.78 8.47 -18.45
N ASN A 662 12.89 8.59 -19.78
CA ASN A 662 13.06 9.86 -20.46
C ASN A 662 11.72 10.56 -20.82
N HIS A 663 10.58 9.93 -20.52
CA HIS A 663 9.25 10.53 -20.74
C HIS A 663 8.99 10.94 -22.20
N ARG A 664 9.44 10.12 -23.16
CA ARG A 664 9.30 10.40 -24.60
C ARG A 664 9.04 9.13 -25.41
N VAL A 665 8.61 9.30 -26.65
CA VAL A 665 8.63 8.26 -27.68
C VAL A 665 9.63 8.66 -28.74
N GLN A 666 10.53 7.74 -29.09
CA GLN A 666 11.47 7.90 -30.18
C GLN A 666 11.03 7.08 -31.39
N ILE A 667 11.18 7.65 -32.58
CA ILE A 667 10.85 7.03 -33.87
C ILE A 667 12.15 6.76 -34.61
N PHE A 668 12.31 5.53 -35.09
CA PHE A 668 13.46 5.09 -35.88
C PHE A 668 13.01 4.61 -37.25
N THR A 669 13.86 4.82 -38.24
CA THR A 669 13.68 4.23 -39.56
C THR A 669 13.82 2.70 -39.50
N PRO A 670 13.35 1.95 -40.52
CA PRO A 670 13.50 0.50 -40.56
C PRO A 670 14.95 0.00 -40.47
N ASP A 671 15.92 0.84 -40.86
CA ASP A 671 17.36 0.59 -40.75
C ASP A 671 17.98 1.01 -39.40
N GLY A 672 17.15 1.37 -38.41
CA GLY A 672 17.57 1.66 -37.04
C GLY A 672 18.18 3.05 -36.83
N ARG A 673 17.98 4.00 -37.76
CA ARG A 673 18.45 5.39 -37.60
C ARG A 673 17.39 6.21 -36.90
N PHE A 674 17.82 7.07 -35.98
CA PHE A 674 16.92 8.02 -35.31
C PHE A 674 16.27 8.94 -36.35
N ALA A 675 14.95 9.01 -36.35
CA ALA A 675 14.18 9.88 -37.24
C ALA A 675 13.64 11.11 -36.50
N SER A 676 12.92 10.90 -35.40
CA SER A 676 12.32 11.97 -34.61
C SER A 676 11.95 11.49 -33.19
N GLU A 677 11.56 12.43 -32.34
CA GLU A 677 11.02 12.13 -31.02
C GLU A 677 9.93 13.14 -30.63
N PHE A 678 9.06 12.73 -29.72
CA PHE A 678 8.07 13.61 -29.12
C PHE A 678 7.77 13.21 -27.68
N GLY A 679 7.20 14.15 -26.93
CA GLY A 679 6.96 14.00 -25.49
C GLY A 679 8.05 14.64 -24.64
N LYS A 680 7.66 15.02 -23.42
CA LYS A 680 8.53 15.54 -22.37
C LYS A 680 7.88 15.23 -21.00
N PRO A 681 8.64 15.23 -19.89
CA PRO A 681 8.06 15.00 -18.56
C PRO A 681 6.93 15.99 -18.24
N GLY A 682 5.78 15.47 -17.81
CA GLY A 682 4.66 16.30 -17.39
C GLY A 682 3.31 15.59 -17.44
N THR A 683 2.24 16.36 -17.27
CA THR A 683 0.84 15.88 -17.21
C THR A 683 -0.07 16.58 -18.21
N GLY A 684 0.43 17.59 -18.92
CA GLY A 684 -0.31 18.32 -19.95
C GLY A 684 -0.48 17.53 -21.25
N THR A 685 -1.12 18.18 -22.22
CA THR A 685 -1.25 17.69 -23.59
C THR A 685 0.11 17.63 -24.28
N GLY A 686 0.47 16.48 -24.85
CA GLY A 686 1.77 16.25 -25.46
C GLY A 686 2.94 16.04 -24.48
N GLU A 687 2.67 16.08 -23.16
CA GLU A 687 3.62 15.67 -22.12
C GLU A 687 3.33 14.23 -21.71
N LEU A 688 4.36 13.47 -21.38
CA LEU A 688 4.25 12.04 -21.08
C LEU A 688 4.73 11.73 -19.66
N GLY A 689 4.01 10.83 -18.99
CA GLY A 689 4.35 10.30 -17.67
C GLY A 689 4.67 8.81 -17.76
N TYR A 690 5.96 8.45 -17.83
CA TYR A 690 6.44 7.07 -17.93
C TYR A 690 5.68 6.25 -19.02
N PRO A 691 5.89 6.54 -20.32
CA PRO A 691 5.22 5.79 -21.39
C PRO A 691 5.63 4.31 -21.31
N GLY A 692 4.67 3.42 -21.09
CA GLY A 692 4.90 1.98 -20.87
C GLY A 692 4.75 1.13 -22.13
N ASP A 693 3.88 1.56 -23.06
CA ASP A 693 3.68 0.86 -24.34
C ASP A 693 3.30 1.83 -25.46
N VAL A 694 3.60 1.47 -26.70
CA VAL A 694 3.33 2.28 -27.89
C VAL A 694 2.88 1.40 -29.06
N ARG A 695 1.80 1.79 -29.75
CA ARG A 695 1.29 1.12 -30.95
C ARG A 695 0.76 2.12 -31.96
N SER A 696 0.81 1.76 -33.24
CA SER A 696 0.16 2.54 -34.31
C SER A 696 -1.12 1.84 -34.77
N ASP A 697 -2.14 2.62 -35.15
CA ASP A 697 -3.33 2.09 -35.82
C ASP A 697 -3.20 2.12 -37.34
N PHE A 698 -4.22 1.61 -38.04
CA PHE A 698 -4.21 1.55 -39.51
C PHE A 698 -4.29 2.91 -40.22
N GLU A 699 -4.69 3.98 -39.51
CA GLU A 699 -4.64 5.36 -40.02
C GLU A 699 -3.24 5.99 -39.80
N GLY A 700 -2.40 5.35 -38.98
CA GLY A 700 -1.08 5.80 -38.60
C GLY A 700 -1.09 6.76 -37.41
N ARG A 701 -2.14 6.74 -36.59
CA ARG A 701 -2.16 7.42 -35.29
C ARG A 701 -1.37 6.59 -34.28
N ILE A 702 -0.60 7.26 -33.43
CA ILE A 702 0.26 6.63 -32.43
C ILE A 702 -0.43 6.71 -31.07
N TYR A 703 -0.61 5.56 -30.43
CA TYR A 703 -1.23 5.44 -29.11
C TYR A 703 -0.14 5.11 -28.11
N VAL A 704 -0.09 5.88 -27.03
CA VAL A 704 0.91 5.72 -25.97
C VAL A 704 0.18 5.43 -24.67
N ALA A 705 0.47 4.28 -24.07
CA ALA A 705 -0.01 3.94 -22.73
C ALA A 705 0.89 4.56 -21.68
N GLU A 706 0.37 5.48 -20.88
CA GLU A 706 1.14 6.19 -19.87
C GLU A 706 0.94 5.54 -18.50
N PHE A 707 1.98 4.83 -18.04
CA PHE A 707 1.98 4.17 -16.74
C PHE A 707 1.85 5.20 -15.61
N GLY A 708 2.60 6.30 -15.69
CA GLY A 708 2.65 7.33 -14.65
C GLY A 708 1.38 8.18 -14.57
N ASN A 709 0.83 8.56 -15.72
CA ASN A 709 -0.35 9.44 -15.79
C ASN A 709 -1.68 8.69 -15.79
N SER A 710 -1.67 7.36 -15.81
CA SER A 710 -2.89 6.51 -15.83
C SER A 710 -3.88 6.89 -16.94
N ARG A 711 -3.35 7.05 -18.17
CA ARG A 711 -4.12 7.44 -19.36
C ARG A 711 -3.52 6.86 -20.63
N ILE A 712 -4.25 6.94 -21.74
CA ILE A 712 -3.72 6.72 -23.08
C ILE A 712 -3.70 8.07 -23.80
N GLN A 713 -2.58 8.44 -24.42
CA GLN A 713 -2.52 9.64 -25.26
C GLN A 713 -2.33 9.25 -26.72
N VAL A 714 -3.13 9.87 -27.59
CA VAL A 714 -3.16 9.61 -29.02
C VAL A 714 -2.48 10.76 -29.74
N PHE A 715 -1.58 10.45 -30.66
CA PHE A 715 -0.77 11.38 -31.43
C PHE A 715 -0.95 11.14 -32.92
N ASP A 716 -0.75 12.18 -33.71
CA ASP A 716 -0.50 12.01 -35.14
C ASP A 716 0.97 11.59 -35.40
N ARG A 717 1.31 11.36 -36.67
CA ARG A 717 2.65 10.94 -37.07
C ARG A 717 3.74 11.99 -36.81
N SER A 718 3.35 13.26 -36.66
CA SER A 718 4.29 14.35 -36.35
C SER A 718 4.58 14.46 -34.85
N GLY A 719 3.91 13.66 -34.02
CA GLY A 719 4.02 13.72 -32.56
C GLY A 719 3.14 14.80 -31.93
N LYS A 720 2.16 15.35 -32.66
CA LYS A 720 1.17 16.27 -32.09
C LYS A 720 0.05 15.46 -31.44
N SER A 721 -0.22 15.77 -30.17
CA SER A 721 -1.31 15.14 -29.41
C SER A 721 -2.67 15.48 -30.03
N LEU A 722 -3.45 14.46 -30.32
CA LEU A 722 -4.81 14.54 -30.86
C LEU A 722 -5.86 14.44 -29.76
N GLU A 723 -5.70 13.47 -28.85
CA GLU A 723 -6.68 13.18 -27.81
C GLU A 723 -6.03 12.54 -26.60
N ILE A 724 -6.62 12.72 -25.41
CA ILE A 724 -6.29 11.98 -24.20
C ILE A 724 -7.51 11.13 -23.85
N ILE A 725 -7.30 9.82 -23.74
CA ILE A 725 -8.32 8.87 -23.34
C ILE A 725 -8.06 8.46 -21.90
N GLY A 726 -9.08 8.69 -21.08
CA GLY A 726 -9.13 8.25 -19.70
C GLY A 726 -8.33 9.10 -18.71
N SER A 727 -8.50 8.74 -17.45
CA SER A 727 -7.88 9.37 -16.29
C SER A 727 -7.73 8.34 -15.17
N LEU A 728 -7.03 8.71 -14.10
CA LEU A 728 -6.89 7.84 -12.93
C LEU A 728 -8.27 7.45 -12.34
N GLY A 729 -8.56 6.16 -12.28
CA GLY A 729 -9.72 5.63 -11.57
C GLY A 729 -10.18 4.25 -12.04
N PRO A 730 -11.20 3.67 -11.40
CA PRO A 730 -11.73 2.34 -11.72
C PRO A 730 -13.01 2.39 -12.56
N ALA A 731 -13.55 3.56 -12.92
CA ALA A 731 -14.73 3.60 -13.77
C ALA A 731 -14.38 3.08 -15.18
N PRO A 732 -15.36 2.58 -15.96
CA PRO A 732 -15.13 2.34 -17.38
C PRO A 732 -14.59 3.60 -18.06
N GLY A 733 -13.53 3.47 -18.86
CA GLY A 733 -12.85 4.60 -19.50
C GLY A 733 -11.77 5.26 -18.63
N GLN A 734 -11.71 4.96 -17.33
CA GLN A 734 -10.62 5.36 -16.43
C GLN A 734 -9.63 4.21 -16.24
N PHE A 735 -8.37 4.52 -15.99
CA PHE A 735 -7.29 3.55 -15.82
C PHE A 735 -6.59 3.70 -14.50
N HIS A 736 -5.88 2.66 -14.08
CA HIS A 736 -4.89 2.73 -13.04
C HIS A 736 -3.67 1.94 -13.45
N ASN A 737 -2.59 2.68 -13.74
CA ASN A 737 -1.33 2.14 -14.26
C ASN A 737 -1.59 1.22 -15.47
N PRO A 738 -2.05 1.73 -16.62
CA PRO A 738 -2.17 0.93 -17.83
C PRO A 738 -0.77 0.51 -18.29
N TRP A 739 -0.62 -0.74 -18.71
CA TRP A 739 0.69 -1.32 -19.02
C TRP A 739 0.94 -1.62 -20.49
N SER A 740 -0.09 -2.08 -21.19
CA SER A 740 0.05 -2.56 -22.56
C SER A 740 -1.23 -2.34 -23.34
N ILE A 741 -1.07 -2.14 -24.64
CA ILE A 741 -2.15 -1.91 -25.59
C ILE A 741 -2.05 -2.82 -26.81
N ALA A 742 -3.20 -3.23 -27.34
CA ALA A 742 -3.30 -4.00 -28.57
C ALA A 742 -4.52 -3.59 -29.37
N PHE A 743 -4.48 -3.78 -30.68
CA PHE A 743 -5.62 -3.55 -31.58
C PHE A 743 -6.15 -4.87 -32.13
N ASP A 744 -7.47 -4.98 -32.27
CA ASP A 744 -8.07 -5.99 -33.16
C ASP A 744 -8.16 -5.48 -34.61
N SER A 745 -8.55 -6.37 -35.52
CA SER A 745 -8.68 -6.08 -36.95
C SER A 745 -9.66 -4.96 -37.29
N ARG A 746 -10.62 -4.68 -36.39
CA ARG A 746 -11.62 -3.60 -36.53
C ARG A 746 -11.10 -2.27 -35.96
N GLY A 747 -9.89 -2.26 -35.39
CA GLY A 747 -9.30 -1.09 -34.76
C GLY A 747 -9.86 -0.77 -33.38
N ASN A 748 -10.50 -1.73 -32.70
CA ASN A 748 -10.82 -1.59 -31.29
C ASN A 748 -9.53 -1.69 -30.47
N LEU A 749 -9.44 -0.89 -29.42
CA LEU A 749 -8.27 -0.81 -28.55
C LEU A 749 -8.49 -1.64 -27.29
N TYR A 750 -7.60 -2.58 -27.00
CA TYR A 750 -7.51 -3.27 -25.72
C TYR A 750 -6.44 -2.62 -24.86
N VAL A 751 -6.77 -2.34 -23.60
CA VAL A 751 -5.86 -1.75 -22.62
C VAL A 751 -5.75 -2.66 -21.40
N ALA A 752 -4.55 -3.11 -21.09
CA ALA A 752 -4.23 -3.80 -19.83
C ALA A 752 -4.23 -2.78 -18.67
N ASP A 753 -5.37 -2.66 -17.99
CA ASP A 753 -5.60 -1.77 -16.85
C ASP A 753 -5.11 -2.44 -15.56
N ALA A 754 -3.78 -2.47 -15.40
CA ALA A 754 -3.09 -3.41 -14.54
C ALA A 754 -3.52 -3.29 -13.06
N ALA A 755 -3.49 -2.09 -12.48
CA ALA A 755 -3.80 -1.94 -11.06
C ALA A 755 -5.30 -2.06 -10.75
N ASN A 756 -6.18 -1.94 -11.76
CA ASN A 756 -7.60 -2.28 -11.62
C ASN A 756 -7.90 -3.77 -11.90
N HIS A 757 -6.88 -4.58 -12.21
CA HIS A 757 -7.01 -6.03 -12.42
C HIS A 757 -8.02 -6.42 -13.52
N ARG A 758 -8.03 -5.67 -14.63
CA ARG A 758 -8.96 -5.88 -15.74
C ARG A 758 -8.33 -5.50 -17.08
N VAL A 759 -8.99 -5.87 -18.18
CA VAL A 759 -8.72 -5.33 -19.51
C VAL A 759 -9.91 -4.50 -19.96
N GLN A 760 -9.67 -3.37 -20.60
CA GLN A 760 -10.73 -2.54 -21.18
C GLN A 760 -10.64 -2.56 -22.70
N LYS A 761 -11.75 -2.92 -23.36
CA LYS A 761 -11.92 -2.89 -24.81
C LYS A 761 -12.69 -1.64 -25.21
N PHE A 762 -12.04 -0.71 -25.89
CA PHE A 762 -12.64 0.49 -26.46
C PHE A 762 -13.10 0.20 -27.89
N ILE A 763 -14.40 0.36 -28.12
CA ILE A 763 -15.04 0.09 -29.39
C ILE A 763 -14.93 1.32 -30.28
N ARG A 764 -14.28 1.18 -31.44
CA ARG A 764 -14.07 2.27 -32.38
C ARG A 764 -15.40 2.73 -32.97
N ARG A 765 -15.56 4.04 -33.18
CA ARG A 765 -16.73 4.59 -33.89
C ARG A 765 -16.67 4.18 -35.36
N GLU A 766 -17.78 3.70 -35.90
CA GLU A 766 -17.92 3.52 -37.35
C GLU A 766 -17.96 4.89 -38.02
N GLN A 767 -17.03 5.16 -38.95
CA GLN A 767 -17.15 6.33 -39.81
C GLN A 767 -18.25 6.05 -40.83
N HIS A 768 -19.42 6.70 -40.69
CA HIS A 768 -20.39 6.75 -41.78
C HIS A 768 -19.74 7.43 -42.99
N THR A 769 -19.24 6.62 -43.93
CA THR A 769 -18.80 7.11 -45.22
C THR A 769 -20.05 7.46 -46.02
N ALA A 770 -20.51 8.71 -45.92
CA ALA A 770 -21.49 9.27 -46.83
C ALA A 770 -20.83 9.40 -48.23
N GLN A 771 -20.72 8.28 -48.95
CA GLN A 771 -20.57 8.32 -50.39
C GLN A 771 -21.94 8.60 -50.99
N THR A 772 -22.22 9.88 -51.26
CA THR A 772 -23.22 10.23 -52.27
C THR A 772 -22.72 9.69 -53.61
N ARG A 773 -23.12 8.46 -53.96
CA ARG A 773 -23.17 8.02 -55.35
C ARG A 773 -24.25 8.88 -56.04
N GLN A 774 -23.84 10.02 -56.58
CA GLN A 774 -24.49 10.54 -57.77
C GLN A 774 -24.23 9.53 -58.89
N ILE A 775 -25.18 8.62 -59.10
CA ILE A 775 -25.38 7.98 -60.40
C ILE A 775 -26.80 8.37 -60.80
N GLY A 776 -26.87 9.03 -61.96
CA GLY A 776 -28.05 9.73 -62.44
C GLY A 776 -29.19 8.81 -62.86
N GLY A 777 -30.39 9.40 -62.81
CA GLY A 777 -31.57 8.95 -63.54
C GLY A 777 -32.18 10.15 -64.24
N LYS A 778 -31.62 10.55 -65.39
CA LYS A 778 -32.34 11.27 -66.44
C LYS A 778 -32.65 10.26 -67.54
N ALA A 779 -33.93 9.92 -67.66
CA ALA A 779 -34.64 9.54 -68.88
C ALA A 779 -36.07 10.03 -68.62
N GLY A 780 -36.71 10.82 -69.48
CA GLY A 780 -36.83 10.56 -70.91
C GLY A 780 -38.10 9.76 -71.08
#